data_AF-A0A943K2L5-F1
#
_entry.id   AF-A0A943K2L5-F1
#
_cell.length_a   1.000
_cell.length_b   1.000
_cell.length_c   1.000
_cell.angle_alpha   90.00
_cell.angle_beta   90.00
_cell.angle_gamma   90.00
#
_symmetry.space_group_name_H-M   'P 1'
#
loop_
_entity.id
_entity.type
_entity.pdbx_description
1 polymer ?
#
loop_
_entity_poly.entity_id
_entity_poly.type
_entity_poly.pdbx_seq_one_letter_code
_entity_poly.pdbx_strand_id
1 'polypeptide(L)'
;MKEYNKLLLVLSVASKVITKQPDAGTITTVKNITKENFSKLIRQHLLGQIRLGVSPEILGQEDNVTFGCIDIDCPDISHSEKYKIALSLQDALLKDYGLKAIIETSKSKGFHVWVLFSSCQERTFIQKILQDVINSITEYKIVNGQIEVFPKGEKGNAIFLPFFGMFKDENNLNQNYFVQKKNIFVKGQNIKVIKNPLEAIRQAMRQNDSILPILKKINKYPECIRKTLFHWIKGERHYLTMGLAGVLKKVSKVSETEAQSVIKLIAQFNHDEEINDRISAVKSTYKSDEIAGCSILQGNNENIAIGDTLCTKNCELVAKAYTVKDKVRSLQMIHKGQILKDTVVQLVIKTIEETGKIYASNHKYYLFIDDEKEMIPILKDSISLMNLMTKWGINAAETLYKYVYHELIAYATENAISVDIHRFAYYDSKKFALYLYNTAKSIFKITEDSITTLENGDEGILFEEMSNYQPFKIVEFKKNTNCLLDIIIKDLNLDNNNPNINQRKLVEIWFYCLFFESIMPTKPLLVTIGEKGSGKTSILKRMGELLMGKKFNVTSTTPDYKNLITLITNNYLIVLDNMDSPTTQINDSLARIATGQVIMVRDYYTTNSQVEYEAKCYVALTSRKPQFTRDDVADRLVCIFLGRLENKFIAEKDIDKEILKVRDEVMSYVVSRLQTIIKNLKKNDDKTFKHVFRIADFADFALKSVDSEIEQRALNNLFSALAQQQKEFATQDDIIYTLLKEIVSNKSNENRKFLAPELYKEFKHKAEELELDKFFYSIYSNPKALTTHLMNIQSNISKEIIIRRQKGHGNNYFYSFIRIDDSKPLSPNEAVEMLMNRPVEEQTQAYETYMDKGGKDE
;
A
#
# COMPACT_ATOMS: atom_id res chain seq x y z
N MET A 1 -10.17 65.65 -18.30
CA MET A 1 -9.02 64.96 -17.68
C MET A 1 -9.38 64.06 -16.48
N LYS A 2 -10.27 64.49 -15.57
CA LYS A 2 -10.61 63.78 -14.30
C LYS A 2 -10.92 62.27 -14.46
N GLU A 3 -11.75 61.90 -15.42
CA GLU A 3 -12.12 60.49 -15.67
C GLU A 3 -10.94 59.62 -16.13
N TYR A 4 -10.03 60.17 -16.95
CA TYR A 4 -8.81 59.48 -17.38
C TYR A 4 -7.84 59.30 -16.22
N ASN A 5 -7.72 60.31 -15.34
CA ASN A 5 -6.93 60.19 -14.12
C ASN A 5 -7.48 59.06 -13.23
N LYS A 6 -8.80 58.98 -13.04
CA LYS A 6 -9.43 57.90 -12.26
C LYS A 6 -9.16 56.52 -12.86
N LEU A 7 -9.23 56.38 -14.18
CA LEU A 7 -8.95 55.13 -14.88
C LEU A 7 -7.50 54.67 -14.67
N LEU A 8 -6.53 55.56 -14.92
CA LEU A 8 -5.11 55.21 -14.85
C LEU A 8 -4.61 55.07 -13.41
N LEU A 9 -5.24 55.74 -12.43
CA LEU A 9 -4.84 55.67 -11.02
C LEU A 9 -4.88 54.26 -10.44
N VAL A 10 -5.69 53.35 -11.01
CA VAL A 10 -5.72 51.93 -10.64
C VAL A 10 -4.35 51.27 -10.83
N LEU A 11 -3.52 51.78 -11.74
CA LEU A 11 -2.17 51.28 -12.03
C LEU A 11 -1.11 51.77 -11.04
N SER A 12 -1.49 52.52 -9.99
CA SER A 12 -0.54 52.96 -8.94
C SER A 12 0.06 51.79 -8.15
N VAL A 13 -0.49 50.59 -8.30
CA VAL A 13 -0.04 49.36 -7.64
C VAL A 13 1.01 48.59 -8.44
N ALA A 14 1.43 49.09 -9.61
CA ALA A 14 2.39 48.41 -10.47
C ALA A 14 3.75 48.20 -9.79
N SER A 15 4.37 47.04 -10.02
CA SER A 15 5.67 46.65 -9.47
C SER A 15 6.82 47.53 -9.95
N LYS A 16 6.67 48.13 -11.13
CA LYS A 16 7.65 49.04 -11.73
C LYS A 16 6.93 50.18 -12.42
N VAL A 17 7.37 51.39 -12.10
CA VAL A 17 6.92 52.63 -12.76
C VAL A 17 8.11 53.33 -13.37
N ILE A 18 8.00 53.71 -14.64
CA ILE A 18 9.05 54.40 -15.39
C ILE A 18 8.55 55.73 -15.95
N THR A 19 9.45 56.70 -16.05
CA THR A 19 9.18 57.98 -16.69
C THR A 19 10.23 58.31 -17.74
N LYS A 20 9.83 59.01 -18.80
CA LYS A 20 10.72 59.56 -19.83
C LYS A 20 10.33 60.99 -20.19
N GLN A 21 11.28 61.92 -20.11
CA GLN A 21 11.06 63.30 -20.55
C GLN A 21 10.98 63.35 -22.10
N PRO A 22 10.20 64.26 -22.71
CA PRO A 22 10.00 64.33 -24.16
C PRO A 22 11.29 64.37 -24.98
N ASP A 23 12.30 65.08 -24.46
CA ASP A 23 13.59 65.36 -25.13
C ASP A 23 14.78 64.62 -24.50
N ALA A 24 14.56 63.82 -23.44
CA ALA A 24 15.63 63.05 -22.82
C ALA A 24 15.79 61.66 -23.47
N GLY A 25 17.03 61.26 -23.70
CA GLY A 25 17.37 59.91 -24.17
C GLY A 25 17.16 58.81 -23.12
N THR A 26 17.13 59.18 -21.83
CA THR A 26 17.16 58.24 -20.70
C THR A 26 15.77 57.97 -20.11
N ILE A 27 15.53 56.71 -19.72
CA ILE A 27 14.33 56.27 -19.00
C ILE A 27 14.68 56.17 -17.50
N THR A 28 13.88 56.78 -16.64
CA THR A 28 14.09 56.77 -15.18
C THR A 28 13.06 55.87 -14.50
N THR A 29 13.49 55.06 -13.54
CA THR A 29 12.58 54.28 -12.69
C THR A 29 12.20 55.10 -11.47
N VAL A 30 10.89 55.21 -11.18
CA VAL A 30 10.37 55.95 -10.05
C VAL A 30 10.30 55.03 -8.83
N LYS A 31 10.88 55.43 -7.70
CA LYS A 31 10.84 54.69 -6.42
C LYS A 31 9.75 55.25 -5.52
N ASN A 32 9.24 54.44 -4.58
CA ASN A 32 8.26 54.81 -3.55
C ASN A 32 6.98 55.43 -4.12
N ILE A 33 6.27 54.68 -4.96
CA ILE A 33 5.00 55.13 -5.57
C ILE A 33 3.90 55.20 -4.49
N THR A 34 3.22 56.34 -4.45
CA THR A 34 2.01 56.59 -3.65
C THR A 34 0.88 57.00 -4.60
N LYS A 35 -0.39 56.86 -4.19
CA LYS A 35 -1.52 57.30 -5.04
C LYS A 35 -1.42 58.78 -5.41
N GLU A 36 -0.94 59.63 -4.50
CA GLU A 36 -0.77 61.06 -4.74
C GLU A 36 0.32 61.36 -5.76
N ASN A 37 1.52 60.77 -5.60
CA ASN A 37 2.62 61.02 -6.53
C ASN A 37 2.33 60.41 -7.92
N PHE A 38 1.65 59.27 -7.97
CA PHE A 38 1.24 58.63 -9.22
C PHE A 38 0.17 59.45 -9.94
N SER A 39 -0.80 60.02 -9.21
CA SER A 39 -1.79 60.92 -9.81
C SER A 39 -1.14 62.16 -10.42
N LYS A 40 -0.08 62.70 -9.81
CA LYS A 40 0.70 63.81 -10.40
C LYS A 40 1.37 63.38 -11.71
N LEU A 41 1.99 62.20 -11.74
CA LEU A 41 2.61 61.65 -12.94
C LEU A 41 1.59 61.42 -14.07
N ILE A 42 0.38 60.94 -13.75
CA ILE A 42 -0.70 60.80 -14.74
C ILE A 42 -1.09 62.14 -15.35
N ARG A 43 -1.24 63.20 -14.54
CA ARG A 43 -1.56 64.54 -15.06
C ARG A 43 -0.46 65.05 -16.00
N GLN A 44 0.80 64.91 -15.60
CA GLN A 44 1.94 65.27 -16.45
C GLN A 44 1.96 64.47 -17.76
N HIS A 45 1.58 63.19 -17.71
CA HIS A 45 1.44 62.34 -18.89
C HIS A 45 0.35 62.78 -19.85
N LEU A 46 -0.84 63.05 -19.32
CA LEU A 46 -1.98 63.51 -20.11
C LEU A 46 -1.73 64.89 -20.75
N LEU A 47 -0.92 65.74 -20.10
CA LEU A 47 -0.47 67.04 -20.61
C LEU A 47 0.75 66.96 -21.56
N GLY A 48 1.33 65.78 -21.77
CA GLY A 48 2.48 65.60 -22.66
C GLY A 48 3.83 66.05 -22.07
N GLN A 49 3.87 66.33 -20.77
CA GLN A 49 5.06 66.80 -20.06
C GLN A 49 6.02 65.65 -19.72
N ILE A 50 5.51 64.47 -19.37
CA ILE A 50 6.33 63.29 -19.07
C ILE A 50 5.67 62.03 -19.62
N ARG A 51 6.42 61.13 -20.25
CA ARG A 51 5.87 59.80 -20.57
C ARG A 51 5.87 58.95 -19.32
N LEU A 52 4.74 58.31 -19.03
CA LEU A 52 4.56 57.39 -17.92
C LEU A 52 4.44 55.98 -18.48
N GLY A 53 5.16 55.04 -17.90
CA GLY A 53 5.03 53.61 -18.21
C GLY A 53 4.98 52.81 -16.93
N VAL A 54 4.29 51.67 -16.98
CA VAL A 54 4.10 50.79 -15.84
C VAL A 54 4.24 49.33 -16.25
N SER A 55 4.67 48.49 -15.33
CA SER A 55 4.57 47.04 -15.49
C SER A 55 3.13 46.57 -15.30
N PRO A 56 2.73 45.47 -15.97
CA PRO A 56 1.48 44.79 -15.66
C PRO A 56 1.40 44.28 -14.22
N GLU A 57 2.51 43.76 -13.70
CA GLU A 57 2.61 43.08 -12.41
C GLU A 57 2.36 44.02 -11.22
N ILE A 58 1.78 43.49 -10.14
CA ILE A 58 1.46 44.23 -8.91
C ILE A 58 2.64 44.16 -7.93
N LEU A 59 3.02 45.29 -7.32
CA LEU A 59 4.10 45.36 -6.33
C LEU A 59 3.77 44.50 -5.10
N GLY A 60 4.64 43.53 -4.78
CA GLY A 60 4.46 42.60 -3.66
C GLY A 60 3.45 41.48 -3.93
N GLN A 61 2.89 41.41 -5.15
CA GLN A 61 2.04 40.33 -5.65
C GLN A 61 2.35 40.12 -7.14
N GLU A 62 3.63 39.93 -7.47
CA GLU A 62 4.10 39.91 -8.86
C GLU A 62 3.49 38.78 -9.69
N ASP A 63 2.92 37.75 -9.06
CA ASP A 63 2.14 36.69 -9.71
C ASP A 63 0.77 37.16 -10.23
N ASN A 64 0.38 38.40 -9.95
CA ASN A 64 -0.84 39.03 -10.43
C ASN A 64 -0.54 40.26 -11.30
N VAL A 65 -1.35 40.44 -12.35
CA VAL A 65 -1.26 41.54 -13.30
C VAL A 65 -2.53 42.40 -13.28
N THR A 66 -2.43 43.64 -13.79
CA THR A 66 -3.51 44.65 -13.93
C THR A 66 -3.97 44.89 -15.38
N PHE A 67 -3.18 44.44 -16.36
CA PHE A 67 -3.56 44.36 -17.78
C PHE A 67 -2.68 43.32 -18.49
N GLY A 68 -2.99 43.00 -19.74
CA GLY A 68 -2.09 42.34 -20.69
C GLY A 68 -1.88 43.23 -21.91
N CYS A 69 -0.70 43.17 -22.53
CA CYS A 69 -0.42 43.93 -23.75
C CYS A 69 0.53 43.18 -24.70
N ILE A 70 0.25 43.26 -25.99
CA ILE A 70 1.16 42.82 -27.05
C ILE A 70 1.72 44.07 -27.72
N ASP A 71 3.03 44.22 -27.75
CA ASP A 71 3.73 45.32 -28.44
C ASP A 71 4.26 44.84 -29.78
N ILE A 72 3.93 45.55 -30.86
CA ILE A 72 4.23 45.20 -32.24
C ILE A 72 5.09 46.32 -32.83
N ASP A 73 6.40 46.10 -32.83
CA ASP A 73 7.37 47.02 -33.39
C ASP A 73 7.83 46.59 -34.80
N CYS A 74 8.12 45.30 -35.02
CA CYS A 74 8.60 44.68 -36.28
C CYS A 74 9.19 45.66 -37.32
N PRO A 75 10.46 46.12 -37.19
CA PRO A 75 11.01 47.20 -38.00
C PRO A 75 11.04 46.89 -39.50
N ASP A 76 11.11 45.60 -39.86
CA ASP A 76 11.33 45.12 -41.22
C ASP A 76 10.06 45.13 -42.11
N ILE A 77 8.89 45.48 -41.56
CA ILE A 77 7.61 45.50 -42.29
C ILE A 77 6.93 46.87 -42.27
N SER A 78 6.04 47.09 -43.24
CA SER A 78 5.33 48.36 -43.39
C SER A 78 4.35 48.62 -42.23
N HIS A 79 4.04 49.89 -41.98
CA HIS A 79 3.06 50.27 -40.94
C HIS A 79 1.66 49.66 -41.18
N SER A 80 1.28 49.46 -42.44
CA SER A 80 0.02 48.80 -42.82
C SER A 80 0.02 47.31 -42.46
N GLU A 81 1.13 46.61 -42.69
CA GLU A 81 1.28 45.20 -42.33
C GLU A 81 1.26 44.99 -40.81
N LYS A 82 1.93 45.86 -40.03
CA LYS A 82 1.85 45.81 -38.56
C LYS A 82 0.41 45.98 -38.07
N TYR A 83 -0.37 46.84 -38.72
CA TYR A 83 -1.78 47.02 -38.38
C TYR A 83 -2.63 45.79 -38.73
N LYS A 84 -2.35 45.11 -39.85
CA LYS A 84 -2.99 43.84 -40.18
C LYS A 84 -2.71 42.78 -39.11
N ILE A 85 -1.46 42.68 -38.63
CA ILE A 85 -1.10 41.77 -37.53
C ILE A 85 -1.91 42.14 -36.27
N ALA A 86 -1.96 43.43 -35.90
CA ALA A 86 -2.72 43.89 -34.74
C ALA A 86 -4.23 43.54 -34.84
N LEU A 87 -4.83 43.68 -36.03
CA LEU A 87 -6.21 43.27 -36.29
C LEU A 87 -6.39 41.76 -36.15
N SER A 88 -5.52 40.95 -36.76
CA SER A 88 -5.62 39.49 -36.66
C SER A 88 -5.47 39.00 -35.21
N LEU A 89 -4.57 39.59 -34.43
CA LEU A 89 -4.43 39.30 -33.00
C LEU A 89 -5.68 39.70 -32.19
N GLN A 90 -6.24 40.88 -32.47
CA GLN A 90 -7.50 41.33 -31.85
C GLN A 90 -8.66 40.37 -32.18
N ASP A 91 -8.78 39.96 -33.43
CA ASP A 91 -9.84 39.06 -33.89
C ASP A 91 -9.73 37.67 -33.27
N ALA A 92 -8.52 37.13 -33.14
CA ALA A 92 -8.33 35.83 -32.52
C ALA A 92 -8.47 35.85 -30.99
N LEU A 93 -8.04 36.91 -30.30
CA LEU A 93 -8.33 37.08 -28.88
C LEU A 93 -9.85 37.02 -28.63
N LEU A 94 -10.64 37.62 -29.53
CA LEU A 94 -12.09 37.58 -29.46
C LEU A 94 -12.65 36.20 -29.84
N LYS A 95 -12.21 35.60 -30.94
CA LYS A 95 -12.74 34.33 -31.46
C LYS A 95 -12.40 33.14 -30.57
N ASP A 96 -11.15 33.04 -30.13
CA ASP A 96 -10.63 31.85 -29.45
C ASP A 96 -10.71 31.93 -27.93
N TYR A 97 -10.75 33.15 -27.38
CA TYR A 97 -10.79 33.38 -25.92
C TYR A 97 -11.94 34.30 -25.49
N GLY A 98 -12.75 34.86 -26.39
CA GLY A 98 -13.81 35.80 -26.02
C GLY A 98 -13.30 37.13 -25.45
N LEU A 99 -11.99 37.39 -25.53
CA LEU A 99 -11.34 38.56 -24.96
C LEU A 99 -11.39 39.74 -25.94
N LYS A 100 -11.97 40.84 -25.48
CA LYS A 100 -12.01 42.09 -26.22
C LYS A 100 -10.72 42.88 -25.99
N ALA A 101 -9.91 42.97 -27.03
CA ALA A 101 -8.70 43.80 -27.05
C ALA A 101 -8.94 45.17 -27.71
N ILE A 102 -8.10 46.16 -27.40
CA ILE A 102 -8.13 47.51 -28.01
C ILE A 102 -6.76 47.85 -28.58
N ILE A 103 -6.72 48.34 -29.82
CA ILE A 103 -5.48 48.64 -30.52
C ILE A 103 -5.10 50.11 -30.34
N GLU A 104 -3.85 50.38 -29.97
CA GLU A 104 -3.23 51.70 -29.86
C GLU A 104 -2.16 51.89 -30.94
N THR A 105 -2.05 53.10 -31.51
CA THR A 105 -0.88 53.48 -32.31
C THR A 105 0.27 53.94 -31.41
N SER A 106 1.46 53.36 -31.54
CA SER A 106 2.63 53.81 -30.78
C SER A 106 3.29 55.05 -31.41
N LYS A 107 4.15 55.75 -30.64
CA LYS A 107 4.92 56.91 -31.16
C LYS A 107 5.95 56.51 -32.23
N SER A 108 6.45 55.27 -32.20
CA SER A 108 7.50 54.72 -33.08
C SER A 108 6.95 54.05 -34.35
N LYS A 109 5.71 54.35 -34.77
CA LYS A 109 5.01 53.68 -35.89
C LYS A 109 4.74 52.17 -35.63
N GLY A 110 4.74 51.73 -34.37
CA GLY A 110 4.29 50.40 -33.94
C GLY A 110 2.84 50.41 -33.45
N PHE A 111 2.37 49.29 -32.91
CA PHE A 111 1.03 49.13 -32.36
C PHE A 111 1.03 48.36 -31.03
N HIS A 112 0.17 48.74 -30.11
CA HIS A 112 -0.08 47.98 -28.89
C HIS A 112 -1.47 47.36 -28.93
N VAL A 113 -1.60 46.09 -28.59
CA VAL A 113 -2.89 45.38 -28.45
C VAL A 113 -3.15 45.16 -26.96
N TRP A 114 -4.05 45.96 -26.40
CA TRP A 114 -4.34 45.98 -24.96
C TRP A 114 -5.48 45.04 -24.60
N VAL A 115 -5.26 44.17 -23.62
CA VAL A 115 -6.28 43.34 -22.97
C VAL A 115 -6.46 43.84 -21.54
N LEU A 116 -7.59 44.50 -21.29
CA LEU A 116 -7.83 45.24 -20.05
C LEU A 116 -8.87 44.54 -19.18
N PHE A 117 -8.74 44.65 -17.87
CA PHE A 117 -9.63 44.02 -16.89
C PHE A 117 -9.77 44.88 -15.63
N SER A 118 -10.90 44.76 -14.92
CA SER A 118 -11.16 45.54 -13.69
C SER A 118 -10.63 44.88 -12.42
N SER A 119 -10.40 43.57 -12.48
CA SER A 119 -9.91 42.75 -11.38
C SER A 119 -8.55 42.13 -11.73
N CYS A 120 -7.64 42.03 -10.77
CA CYS A 120 -6.31 41.47 -11.02
C CYS A 120 -6.38 40.02 -11.52
N GLN A 121 -5.49 39.66 -12.45
CA GLN A 121 -5.45 38.34 -13.07
C GLN A 121 -4.11 37.66 -12.82
N GLU A 122 -4.10 36.33 -12.81
CA GLU A 122 -2.86 35.56 -12.68
C GLU A 122 -1.93 35.84 -13.88
N ARG A 123 -0.69 36.17 -13.59
CA ARG A 123 0.35 36.56 -14.54
C ARG A 123 0.58 35.50 -15.60
N THR A 124 0.87 34.28 -15.18
CA THR A 124 1.15 33.13 -16.03
C THR A 124 -0.02 32.78 -16.93
N PHE A 125 -1.24 32.88 -16.41
CA PHE A 125 -2.46 32.66 -17.18
C PHE A 125 -2.63 33.67 -18.33
N ILE A 126 -2.54 34.97 -18.05
CA ILE A 126 -2.66 36.02 -19.08
C ILE A 126 -1.51 35.94 -20.08
N GLN A 127 -0.28 35.72 -19.60
CA GLN A 127 0.89 35.59 -20.46
C GLN A 127 0.71 34.45 -21.48
N LYS A 128 0.25 33.28 -21.01
CA LYS A 128 0.01 32.11 -21.86
C LYS A 128 -1.02 32.41 -22.95
N ILE A 129 -2.16 33.02 -22.60
CA ILE A 129 -3.20 33.38 -23.60
C ILE A 129 -2.62 34.27 -24.71
N LEU A 130 -1.85 35.31 -24.34
CA LEU A 130 -1.27 36.22 -25.33
C LEU A 130 -0.25 35.50 -26.23
N GLN A 131 0.58 34.62 -25.65
CA GLN A 131 1.55 33.82 -26.40
C GLN A 131 0.86 32.82 -27.34
N ASP A 132 -0.17 32.11 -26.87
CA ASP A 132 -0.93 31.14 -27.66
C ASP A 132 -1.52 31.82 -28.91
N VAL A 133 -2.13 33.00 -28.74
CA VAL A 133 -2.69 33.76 -29.87
C VAL A 133 -1.60 34.17 -30.86
N ILE A 134 -0.46 34.71 -30.39
CA ILE A 134 0.64 35.11 -31.27
C ILE A 134 1.15 33.91 -32.08
N ASN A 135 1.38 32.78 -31.42
CA ASN A 135 1.89 31.56 -32.05
C ASN A 135 0.90 30.96 -33.06
N SER A 136 -0.41 31.20 -32.88
CA SER A 136 -1.45 30.66 -33.77
C SER A 136 -1.63 31.43 -35.09
N ILE A 137 -1.22 32.70 -35.14
CA ILE A 137 -1.57 33.63 -36.25
C ILE A 137 -0.33 34.19 -36.93
N THR A 138 0.81 34.19 -36.24
CA THR A 138 2.02 34.84 -36.72
C THR A 138 3.18 33.85 -36.77
N GLU A 139 3.99 33.96 -37.82
CA GLU A 139 5.27 33.24 -37.92
C GLU A 139 6.41 33.99 -37.21
N TYR A 140 6.12 35.19 -36.68
CA TYR A 140 7.08 36.04 -35.99
C TYR A 140 7.38 35.51 -34.59
N LYS A 141 8.67 35.53 -34.20
CA LYS A 141 9.10 35.08 -32.89
C LYS A 141 8.78 36.12 -31.83
N ILE A 142 8.42 35.65 -30.64
CA ILE A 142 8.24 36.50 -29.45
C ILE A 142 9.62 36.90 -28.93
N VAL A 143 10.18 37.99 -29.47
CA VAL A 143 11.51 38.51 -29.14
C VAL A 143 11.52 40.04 -29.14
N ASN A 144 12.48 40.60 -28.39
CA ASN A 144 12.65 42.04 -28.30
C ASN A 144 12.91 42.67 -29.67
N GLY A 145 12.19 43.73 -30.00
CA GLY A 145 12.28 44.43 -31.28
C GLY A 145 11.42 43.84 -32.42
N GLN A 146 10.66 42.76 -32.18
CA GLN A 146 9.62 42.28 -33.12
C GLN A 146 8.25 42.35 -32.47
N ILE A 147 7.86 41.29 -31.76
CA ILE A 147 6.62 41.20 -30.99
C ILE A 147 6.98 40.90 -29.54
N GLU A 148 6.56 41.76 -28.62
CA GLU A 148 6.74 41.57 -27.19
C GLU A 148 5.41 41.32 -26.48
N VAL A 149 5.43 40.50 -25.44
CA VAL A 149 4.28 40.24 -24.57
C VAL A 149 4.55 40.84 -23.21
N PHE A 150 3.58 41.58 -22.68
CA PHE A 150 3.55 42.13 -21.33
C PHE A 150 2.39 41.47 -20.57
N PRO A 151 2.66 40.70 -19.51
CA PRO A 151 3.93 40.59 -18.75
C PRO A 151 5.08 39.89 -19.51
N LYS A 152 6.31 40.40 -19.37
CA LYS A 152 7.49 40.03 -20.20
C LYS A 152 8.57 39.30 -19.40
N GLY A 153 8.95 38.08 -19.79
CA GLY A 153 10.05 37.32 -19.17
C GLY A 153 9.81 36.99 -17.69
N GLU A 154 10.85 36.95 -16.85
CA GLU A 154 10.76 36.80 -15.38
C GLU A 154 10.76 38.14 -14.62
N LYS A 155 10.94 39.28 -15.31
CA LYS A 155 11.09 40.60 -14.69
C LYS A 155 9.90 41.50 -15.01
N GLY A 156 9.42 42.28 -14.04
CA GLY A 156 8.34 43.27 -14.20
C GLY A 156 8.75 44.45 -15.10
N ASN A 157 8.82 44.22 -16.41
CA ASN A 157 9.14 45.25 -17.39
C ASN A 157 7.94 46.14 -17.64
N ALA A 158 8.20 47.43 -17.81
CA ALA A 158 7.17 48.45 -17.97
C ALA A 158 6.94 48.81 -19.45
N ILE A 159 5.67 49.02 -19.81
CA ILE A 159 5.24 49.54 -21.11
C ILE A 159 4.70 50.96 -20.93
N PHE A 160 4.92 51.82 -21.93
CA PHE A 160 4.41 53.20 -21.89
C PHE A 160 2.89 53.22 -22.09
N LEU A 161 2.22 54.04 -21.28
CA LEU A 161 0.75 54.16 -21.27
C LEU A 161 0.21 54.98 -22.47
N PRO A 162 -1.05 54.72 -22.86
CA PRO A 162 -1.76 55.50 -23.86
C PRO A 162 -2.12 56.91 -23.35
N PHE A 163 -2.57 57.78 -24.26
CA PHE A 163 -3.07 59.15 -23.96
C PHE A 163 -2.00 60.21 -23.65
N PHE A 164 -0.73 59.94 -23.96
CA PHE A 164 0.33 60.94 -23.83
C PHE A 164 0.02 62.21 -24.65
N GLY A 165 -0.08 63.36 -23.96
CA GLY A 165 -0.33 64.67 -24.60
C GLY A 165 -1.75 64.87 -25.15
N MET A 166 -2.72 64.08 -24.68
CA MET A 166 -4.12 64.18 -25.09
C MET A 166 -4.79 65.52 -24.71
N PHE A 167 -4.32 66.15 -23.63
CA PHE A 167 -4.89 67.38 -23.09
C PHE A 167 -3.93 68.55 -23.26
N LYS A 168 -4.48 69.73 -23.60
CA LYS A 168 -3.73 71.00 -23.60
C LYS A 168 -3.60 71.55 -22.18
N ASP A 169 -4.69 71.46 -21.42
CA ASP A 169 -4.80 71.83 -20.01
C ASP A 169 -5.84 70.90 -19.33
N GLU A 170 -6.13 71.08 -18.04
CA GLU A 170 -7.02 70.18 -17.29
C GLU A 170 -8.45 70.09 -17.85
N ASN A 171 -8.89 71.11 -18.57
CA ASN A 171 -10.26 71.27 -19.07
C ASN A 171 -10.38 71.07 -20.60
N ASN A 172 -9.30 71.28 -21.36
CA ASN A 172 -9.33 71.29 -22.83
C ASN A 172 -8.51 70.17 -23.47
N LEU A 173 -9.08 69.51 -24.49
CA LEU A 173 -8.38 68.54 -25.33
C LEU A 173 -7.39 69.24 -26.27
N ASN A 174 -6.28 68.56 -26.57
CA ASN A 174 -5.35 69.01 -27.60
C ASN A 174 -5.93 68.68 -28.99
N GLN A 175 -6.31 69.69 -29.76
CA GLN A 175 -6.95 69.50 -31.08
C GLN A 175 -6.05 68.73 -32.06
N ASN A 176 -4.74 68.89 -31.97
CA ASN A 176 -3.77 68.21 -32.85
C ASN A 176 -3.59 66.73 -32.50
N TYR A 177 -3.95 66.29 -31.28
CA TYR A 177 -3.76 64.92 -30.81
C TYR A 177 -4.48 63.89 -31.71
N PHE A 178 -5.74 64.18 -32.06
CA PHE A 178 -6.56 63.29 -32.90
C PHE A 178 -6.13 63.29 -34.37
N VAL A 179 -5.55 64.40 -34.84
CA VAL A 179 -5.04 64.53 -36.22
C VAL A 179 -3.74 63.75 -36.40
N GLN A 180 -2.86 63.78 -35.40
CA GLN A 180 -1.54 63.12 -35.47
C GLN A 180 -1.62 61.60 -35.38
N LYS A 181 -2.72 61.04 -34.84
CA LYS A 181 -2.92 59.60 -34.61
C LYS A 181 -1.74 58.92 -33.90
N LYS A 182 -1.14 59.56 -32.89
CA LYS A 182 -0.04 59.01 -32.07
C LYS A 182 -0.50 58.78 -30.63
N ASN A 183 -0.22 57.60 -30.08
CA ASN A 183 -0.62 57.17 -28.73
C ASN A 183 -2.14 57.17 -28.52
N ILE A 184 -2.90 56.78 -29.55
CA ILE A 184 -4.36 56.82 -29.57
C ILE A 184 -4.96 55.48 -29.96
N PHE A 185 -6.15 55.18 -29.43
CA PHE A 185 -6.87 53.97 -29.83
C PHE A 185 -7.55 54.09 -31.18
N VAL A 186 -7.46 53.03 -31.96
CA VAL A 186 -7.95 52.92 -33.33
C VAL A 186 -8.76 51.64 -33.55
N LYS A 187 -9.59 51.63 -34.59
CA LYS A 187 -10.44 50.49 -34.95
C LYS A 187 -10.66 50.40 -36.47
N GLY A 188 -10.95 49.18 -36.91
CA GLY A 188 -11.33 48.85 -38.28
C GLY A 188 -10.21 49.02 -39.30
N GLN A 189 -10.34 48.40 -40.47
CA GLN A 189 -9.28 48.29 -41.47
C GLN A 189 -8.62 49.62 -41.90
N ASN A 190 -9.36 50.74 -41.81
CA ASN A 190 -8.87 52.07 -42.23
C ASN A 190 -8.24 52.90 -41.09
N ILE A 191 -7.83 52.29 -39.97
CA ILE A 191 -7.22 52.97 -38.81
C ILE A 191 -8.06 54.19 -38.38
N LYS A 192 -9.35 53.94 -38.10
CA LYS A 192 -10.28 54.97 -37.64
C LYS A 192 -10.10 55.20 -36.15
N VAL A 193 -10.03 56.46 -35.74
CA VAL A 193 -9.88 56.83 -34.32
C VAL A 193 -11.12 56.43 -33.52
N ILE A 194 -10.92 55.87 -32.32
CA ILE A 194 -12.00 55.66 -31.34
C ILE A 194 -12.31 57.00 -30.65
N LYS A 195 -13.46 57.60 -31.00
CA LYS A 195 -13.88 58.91 -30.47
C LYS A 195 -14.17 58.92 -28.96
N ASN A 196 -14.62 57.79 -28.40
CA ASN A 196 -14.86 57.63 -26.96
C ASN A 196 -14.00 56.50 -26.36
N PRO A 197 -12.71 56.74 -26.08
CA PRO A 197 -11.79 55.73 -25.55
C PRO A 197 -12.24 55.13 -24.20
N LEU A 198 -12.78 55.95 -23.31
CA LEU A 198 -13.17 55.53 -21.96
C LEU A 198 -14.28 54.48 -21.99
N GLU A 199 -15.28 54.69 -22.85
CA GLU A 199 -16.38 53.75 -23.03
C GLU A 199 -15.89 52.43 -23.63
N ALA A 200 -15.03 52.49 -24.64
CA ALA A 200 -14.44 51.30 -25.25
C ALA A 200 -13.66 50.45 -24.23
N ILE A 201 -12.84 51.09 -23.38
CA ILE A 201 -12.10 50.44 -22.30
C ILE A 201 -13.05 49.78 -21.30
N ARG A 202 -14.06 50.51 -20.80
CA ARG A 202 -15.03 49.97 -19.85
C ARG A 202 -15.83 48.81 -20.42
N GLN A 203 -16.15 48.83 -21.71
CA GLN A 203 -16.80 47.71 -22.38
C GLN A 203 -15.88 46.50 -22.49
N ALA A 204 -14.61 46.70 -22.85
CA ALA A 204 -13.62 45.64 -22.91
C ALA A 204 -13.39 44.98 -21.54
N MET A 205 -13.20 45.78 -20.48
CA MET A 205 -13.03 45.27 -19.11
C MET A 205 -14.22 44.42 -18.68
N ARG A 206 -15.46 44.93 -18.83
CA ARG A 206 -16.67 44.18 -18.45
C ARG A 206 -16.78 42.83 -19.16
N GLN A 207 -16.49 42.79 -20.46
CA GLN A 207 -16.52 41.55 -21.22
C GLN A 207 -15.42 40.59 -20.76
N ASN A 208 -14.18 41.08 -20.63
CA ASN A 208 -13.04 40.27 -20.23
C ASN A 208 -13.22 39.69 -18.83
N ASP A 209 -13.67 40.49 -17.87
CA ASP A 209 -13.95 40.04 -16.50
C ASP A 209 -15.07 38.97 -16.44
N SER A 210 -16.00 38.97 -17.40
CA SER A 210 -17.07 37.97 -17.45
C SER A 210 -16.60 36.60 -17.96
N ILE A 211 -15.63 36.57 -18.88
CA ILE A 211 -15.18 35.33 -19.54
C ILE A 211 -13.97 34.69 -18.84
N LEU A 212 -13.07 35.49 -18.28
CA LEU A 212 -11.84 35.02 -17.64
C LEU A 212 -12.06 33.95 -16.55
N PRO A 213 -13.07 34.05 -15.66
CA PRO A 213 -13.32 33.01 -14.65
C PRO A 213 -13.63 31.64 -15.25
N ILE A 214 -14.36 31.61 -16.37
CA ILE A 214 -14.73 30.36 -17.07
C ILE A 214 -13.50 29.79 -17.76
N LEU A 215 -12.73 30.63 -18.47
CA LEU A 215 -11.48 30.22 -19.10
C LEU A 215 -10.50 29.62 -18.09
N LYS A 216 -10.35 30.21 -16.90
CA LYS A 216 -9.49 29.65 -15.84
C LYS A 216 -9.94 28.25 -15.43
N LYS A 217 -11.24 28.01 -15.27
CA LYS A 217 -11.80 26.69 -14.89
C LYS A 217 -11.53 25.62 -15.94
N ILE A 218 -11.55 25.98 -17.22
CA ILE A 218 -11.41 25.01 -18.33
C ILE A 218 -10.00 24.92 -18.93
N ASN A 219 -9.08 25.83 -18.58
CA ASN A 219 -7.70 25.87 -19.09
C ASN A 219 -6.87 24.61 -18.78
N LYS A 220 -7.29 23.81 -17.79
CA LYS A 220 -6.65 22.53 -17.46
C LYS A 220 -7.01 21.39 -18.41
N TYR A 221 -7.98 21.58 -19.30
CA TYR A 221 -8.43 20.56 -20.24
C TYR A 221 -7.93 20.83 -21.67
N PRO A 222 -7.98 19.84 -22.58
CA PRO A 222 -7.60 20.02 -23.98
C PRO A 222 -8.31 21.20 -24.66
N GLU A 223 -7.66 21.81 -25.64
CA GLU A 223 -8.18 23.00 -26.34
C GLU A 223 -9.58 22.82 -26.92
N CYS A 224 -9.94 21.60 -27.31
CA CYS A 224 -11.27 21.31 -27.84
C CYS A 224 -12.38 21.61 -26.83
N ILE A 225 -12.12 21.51 -25.52
CA ILE A 225 -13.08 21.93 -24.48
C ILE A 225 -13.30 23.44 -24.54
N ARG A 226 -12.22 24.23 -24.62
CA ARG A 226 -12.29 25.70 -24.78
C ARG A 226 -12.94 26.09 -26.10
N LYS A 227 -12.57 25.47 -27.22
CA LYS A 227 -13.16 25.79 -28.54
C LYS A 227 -14.67 25.52 -28.54
N THR A 228 -15.11 24.43 -27.91
CA THR A 228 -16.53 24.09 -27.79
C THR A 228 -17.31 25.12 -26.97
N LEU A 229 -16.68 25.82 -26.02
CA LEU A 229 -17.32 26.94 -25.29
C LEU A 229 -17.85 28.01 -26.26
N PHE A 230 -17.12 28.30 -27.33
CA PHE A 230 -17.45 29.33 -28.33
C PHE A 230 -18.21 28.79 -29.55
N HIS A 231 -18.34 27.47 -29.69
CA HIS A 231 -19.02 26.80 -30.80
C HIS A 231 -20.23 25.96 -30.30
N TRP A 232 -20.89 26.40 -29.22
CA TRP A 232 -22.05 25.70 -28.62
C TRP A 232 -23.37 25.95 -29.38
N ILE A 233 -23.42 25.55 -30.64
CA ILE A 233 -24.47 25.92 -31.60
C ILE A 233 -25.74 25.08 -31.39
N LYS A 234 -26.91 25.72 -31.44
CA LYS A 234 -28.22 25.04 -31.37
C LYS A 234 -28.36 24.04 -32.52
N GLY A 235 -28.76 22.80 -32.22
CA GLY A 235 -28.79 21.68 -33.17
C GLY A 235 -27.62 20.71 -33.01
N GLU A 236 -26.45 21.17 -32.53
CA GLU A 236 -25.25 20.34 -32.36
C GLU A 236 -24.92 20.03 -30.90
N ARG A 237 -25.56 20.74 -29.95
CA ARG A 237 -25.26 20.70 -28.50
C ARG A 237 -25.23 19.30 -27.90
N HIS A 238 -26.11 18.39 -28.35
CA HIS A 238 -26.13 17.01 -27.88
C HIS A 238 -24.86 16.26 -28.31
N TYR A 239 -24.48 16.37 -29.58
CA TYR A 239 -23.28 15.73 -30.13
C TYR A 239 -22.00 16.34 -29.56
N LEU A 240 -21.96 17.66 -29.40
CA LEU A 240 -20.87 18.36 -28.72
C LEU A 240 -20.73 17.86 -27.27
N THR A 241 -21.84 17.63 -26.57
CA THR A 241 -21.82 17.06 -25.22
C THR A 241 -21.21 15.67 -25.19
N MET A 242 -21.62 14.78 -26.10
CA MET A 242 -21.05 13.43 -26.22
C MET A 242 -19.56 13.48 -26.56
N GLY A 243 -19.16 14.35 -27.50
CA GLY A 243 -17.77 14.59 -27.87
C GLY A 243 -16.93 15.04 -26.67
N LEU A 244 -17.39 16.07 -25.95
CA LEU A 244 -16.75 16.59 -24.75
C LEU A 244 -16.66 15.54 -23.65
N ALA A 245 -17.76 14.84 -23.34
CA ALA A 245 -17.78 13.80 -22.32
C ALA A 245 -16.80 12.67 -22.66
N GLY A 246 -16.70 12.29 -23.94
CA GLY A 246 -15.73 11.30 -24.40
C GLY A 246 -14.28 11.76 -24.30
N VAL A 247 -13.99 13.03 -24.60
CA VAL A 247 -12.65 13.60 -24.38
C VAL A 247 -12.32 13.66 -22.89
N LEU A 248 -13.26 14.12 -22.05
CA LEU A 248 -13.07 14.22 -20.61
C LEU A 248 -12.85 12.84 -19.97
N LYS A 249 -13.57 11.81 -20.42
CA LYS A 249 -13.40 10.42 -19.96
C LYS A 249 -12.10 9.78 -20.46
N LYS A 250 -11.85 9.78 -21.78
CA LYS A 250 -10.72 9.03 -22.38
C LYS A 250 -9.39 9.78 -22.36
N VAL A 251 -9.41 11.09 -22.59
CA VAL A 251 -8.20 11.92 -22.71
C VAL A 251 -7.85 12.56 -21.38
N SER A 252 -8.81 13.25 -20.74
CA SER A 252 -8.56 13.95 -19.47
C SER A 252 -8.71 13.06 -18.24
N LYS A 253 -9.27 11.85 -18.38
CA LYS A 253 -9.48 10.86 -17.31
C LYS A 253 -10.14 11.43 -16.05
N VAL A 254 -11.08 12.35 -16.21
CA VAL A 254 -11.80 12.94 -15.07
C VAL A 254 -13.05 12.16 -14.69
N SER A 255 -13.44 12.25 -13.43
CA SER A 255 -14.66 11.63 -12.89
C SER A 255 -15.92 12.09 -13.63
N GLU A 256 -16.97 11.26 -13.60
CA GLU A 256 -18.28 11.61 -14.17
C GLU A 256 -18.82 12.92 -13.57
N THR A 257 -18.69 13.10 -12.26
CA THR A 257 -19.12 14.30 -11.53
C THR A 257 -18.38 15.56 -11.98
N GLU A 258 -17.09 15.44 -12.26
CA GLU A 258 -16.29 16.55 -12.78
C GLU A 258 -16.70 16.88 -14.23
N ALA A 259 -16.88 15.87 -15.08
CA ALA A 259 -17.32 16.09 -16.46
C ALA A 259 -18.71 16.74 -16.55
N GLN A 260 -19.64 16.31 -15.70
CA GLN A 260 -20.94 16.96 -15.55
C GLN A 260 -20.79 18.43 -15.18
N SER A 261 -19.90 18.76 -14.25
CA SER A 261 -19.66 20.13 -13.80
C SER A 261 -19.09 21.02 -14.91
N VAL A 262 -18.16 20.50 -15.71
CA VAL A 262 -17.56 21.21 -16.85
C VAL A 262 -18.58 21.46 -17.95
N ILE A 263 -19.36 20.44 -18.33
CA ILE A 263 -20.36 20.56 -19.38
C ILE A 263 -21.50 21.47 -18.95
N LYS A 264 -21.92 21.39 -17.67
CA LYS A 264 -22.88 22.33 -17.09
C LYS A 264 -22.39 23.77 -17.17
N LEU A 265 -21.11 24.02 -16.87
CA LEU A 265 -20.52 25.35 -16.97
C LEU A 265 -20.59 25.91 -18.40
N ILE A 266 -20.25 25.08 -19.40
CA ILE A 266 -20.30 25.46 -20.83
C ILE A 266 -21.74 25.71 -21.28
N ALA A 267 -22.67 24.84 -20.90
CA ALA A 267 -24.09 24.95 -21.24
C ALA A 267 -24.71 26.22 -20.61
N GLN A 268 -24.41 26.51 -19.34
CA GLN A 268 -24.87 27.72 -18.65
C GLN A 268 -24.33 29.00 -19.27
N PHE A 269 -23.04 29.02 -19.63
CA PHE A 269 -22.43 30.17 -20.30
C PHE A 269 -23.12 30.49 -21.64
N ASN A 270 -23.53 29.45 -22.36
CA ASN A 270 -24.21 29.58 -23.66
C ASN A 270 -25.74 29.67 -23.56
N HIS A 271 -26.30 29.85 -22.35
CA HIS A 271 -27.74 29.90 -22.11
C HIS A 271 -28.50 28.71 -22.71
N ASP A 272 -27.94 27.50 -22.58
CA ASP A 272 -28.61 26.27 -23.01
C ASP A 272 -29.78 25.96 -22.07
N GLU A 273 -30.98 25.77 -22.63
CA GLU A 273 -32.21 25.51 -21.87
C GLU A 273 -32.29 24.04 -21.43
N GLU A 274 -31.59 23.14 -22.12
CA GLU A 274 -31.68 21.68 -21.95
C GLU A 274 -30.53 21.11 -21.09
N ILE A 275 -30.11 21.82 -20.04
CA ILE A 275 -28.93 21.43 -19.21
C ILE A 275 -29.06 20.01 -18.67
N ASN A 276 -30.25 19.61 -18.21
CA ASN A 276 -30.47 18.28 -17.64
C ASN A 276 -30.30 17.16 -18.69
N ASP A 277 -30.62 17.44 -19.95
CA ASP A 277 -30.42 16.49 -21.05
C ASP A 277 -28.94 16.37 -21.39
N ARG A 278 -28.18 17.48 -21.31
CA ARG A 278 -26.71 17.43 -21.43
C ARG A 278 -26.10 16.57 -20.34
N ILE A 279 -26.53 16.75 -19.08
CA ILE A 279 -26.06 15.92 -17.95
C ILE A 279 -26.41 14.45 -18.17
N SER A 280 -27.61 14.15 -18.66
CA SER A 280 -28.02 12.77 -18.98
C SER A 280 -27.15 12.17 -20.09
N ALA A 281 -26.78 12.95 -21.11
CA ALA A 281 -25.86 12.52 -22.16
C ALA A 281 -24.43 12.26 -21.64
N VAL A 282 -23.97 13.01 -20.63
CA VAL A 282 -22.69 12.71 -19.95
C VAL A 282 -22.76 11.35 -19.27
N LYS A 283 -23.83 11.10 -18.50
CA LYS A 283 -24.03 9.83 -17.78
C LYS A 283 -24.05 8.63 -18.72
N SER A 284 -24.77 8.72 -19.84
CA SER A 284 -24.80 7.65 -20.83
C SER A 284 -23.43 7.42 -21.46
N THR A 285 -22.71 8.49 -21.80
CA THR A 285 -21.35 8.40 -22.36
C THR A 285 -20.37 7.77 -21.37
N TYR A 286 -20.48 8.08 -20.08
CA TYR A 286 -19.62 7.53 -19.04
C TYR A 286 -19.89 6.05 -18.72
N LYS A 287 -21.09 5.55 -19.00
CA LYS A 287 -21.42 4.12 -18.89
C LYS A 287 -20.94 3.27 -20.08
N SER A 288 -20.64 3.88 -21.22
CA SER A 288 -20.19 3.17 -22.42
C SER A 288 -18.70 2.88 -22.39
N ASP A 289 -18.28 1.68 -22.81
CA ASP A 289 -16.87 1.30 -23.00
C ASP A 289 -16.32 1.80 -24.36
N GLU A 290 -17.18 1.80 -25.38
CA GLU A 290 -16.89 2.38 -26.68
C GLU A 290 -17.32 3.84 -26.73
N ILE A 291 -16.36 4.75 -26.89
CA ILE A 291 -16.60 6.19 -26.87
C ILE A 291 -15.76 6.86 -27.94
N ALA A 292 -16.42 7.63 -28.81
CA ALA A 292 -15.83 8.30 -29.95
C ALA A 292 -15.58 9.81 -29.71
N GLY A 293 -15.11 10.20 -28.52
CA GLY A 293 -14.98 11.61 -28.12
C GLY A 293 -14.18 12.48 -29.09
N CYS A 294 -12.91 12.14 -29.33
CA CYS A 294 -12.07 12.86 -30.29
C CYS A 294 -12.57 12.73 -31.73
N SER A 295 -13.10 11.57 -32.13
CA SER A 295 -13.61 11.33 -33.49
C SER A 295 -14.80 12.25 -33.80
N ILE A 296 -15.75 12.40 -32.86
CA ILE A 296 -16.88 13.34 -32.97
C ILE A 296 -16.35 14.77 -33.11
N LEU A 297 -15.47 15.22 -32.20
CA LEU A 297 -14.95 16.60 -32.22
C LEU A 297 -14.00 16.88 -33.40
N GLN A 298 -13.53 15.85 -34.10
CA GLN A 298 -12.77 15.99 -35.33
C GLN A 298 -13.66 16.03 -36.58
N GLY A 299 -14.96 15.73 -36.47
CA GLY A 299 -15.83 15.53 -37.63
C GLY A 299 -15.55 14.23 -38.39
N ASN A 300 -14.81 13.30 -37.79
CA ASN A 300 -14.42 12.02 -38.38
C ASN A 300 -15.37 10.86 -37.99
N ASN A 301 -16.51 11.17 -37.35
CA ASN A 301 -17.46 10.15 -36.94
C ASN A 301 -18.48 9.91 -38.06
N GLU A 302 -18.59 8.67 -38.54
CA GLU A 302 -19.47 8.32 -39.67
C GLU A 302 -20.96 8.56 -39.37
N ASN A 303 -21.35 8.54 -38.09
CA ASN A 303 -22.74 8.63 -37.66
C ASN A 303 -23.11 10.01 -37.06
N ILE A 304 -22.11 10.86 -36.77
CA ILE A 304 -22.29 12.13 -36.07
C ILE A 304 -21.48 13.21 -36.76
N ALA A 305 -22.17 14.17 -37.38
CA ALA A 305 -21.55 15.36 -37.96
C ALA A 305 -21.73 16.56 -37.04
N ILE A 306 -20.64 17.28 -36.79
CA ILE A 306 -20.64 18.63 -36.20
C ILE A 306 -20.12 19.61 -37.26
N GLY A 307 -20.56 20.87 -37.22
CA GLY A 307 -20.29 21.85 -38.26
C GLY A 307 -18.83 22.29 -38.36
N ASP A 308 -18.07 22.21 -37.26
CA ASP A 308 -16.68 22.64 -37.16
C ASP A 308 -15.78 21.55 -36.55
N THR A 309 -14.55 21.44 -37.06
CA THR A 309 -13.50 20.60 -36.47
C THR A 309 -12.90 21.28 -35.22
N LEU A 310 -13.24 20.77 -34.03
CA LEU A 310 -12.88 21.37 -32.73
C LEU A 310 -11.70 20.69 -32.02
N CYS A 311 -11.34 19.45 -32.36
CA CYS A 311 -10.12 18.76 -31.88
C CYS A 311 -9.14 18.54 -33.04
N THR A 312 -7.85 18.75 -32.80
CA THR A 312 -6.78 18.33 -33.72
C THR A 312 -6.36 16.89 -33.40
N LYS A 313 -5.70 16.18 -34.33
CA LYS A 313 -5.22 14.80 -34.10
C LYS A 313 -4.31 14.63 -32.86
N ASN A 314 -3.88 15.73 -32.23
CA ASN A 314 -3.00 15.79 -31.06
C ASN A 314 -3.73 16.17 -29.76
N CYS A 315 -4.99 15.75 -29.55
CA CYS A 315 -5.59 15.79 -28.20
C CYS A 315 -4.72 15.01 -27.16
N GLU A 316 -3.73 14.21 -27.60
CA GLU A 316 -2.69 13.53 -26.81
C GLU A 316 -1.59 14.42 -26.19
N LEU A 317 -1.47 15.71 -26.51
CA LEU A 317 -0.40 16.57 -25.94
C LEU A 317 -0.81 17.42 -24.72
N VAL A 318 -2.10 17.46 -24.36
CA VAL A 318 -2.61 18.24 -23.20
C VAL A 318 -3.07 17.34 -22.04
N ALA A 319 -2.93 16.02 -22.18
CA ALA A 319 -3.09 15.05 -21.09
C ALA A 319 -1.87 14.97 -20.15
N LYS A 320 -0.96 15.96 -20.18
CA LYS A 320 -0.06 16.21 -19.04
C LYS A 320 -0.84 17.00 -17.99
N ALA A 321 -1.72 16.29 -17.28
CA ALA A 321 -2.05 16.68 -15.91
C ALA A 321 -0.72 16.97 -15.21
N TYR A 322 -0.60 18.11 -14.52
CA TYR A 322 0.53 18.35 -13.63
C TYR A 322 0.59 17.14 -12.70
N THR A 323 1.56 16.25 -12.94
CA THR A 323 1.77 15.09 -12.09
C THR A 323 2.00 15.60 -10.67
N VAL A 324 1.81 14.76 -9.64
CA VAL A 324 2.19 15.16 -8.28
C VAL A 324 3.62 15.72 -8.27
N LYS A 325 4.50 15.13 -9.09
CA LYS A 325 5.86 15.62 -9.37
C LYS A 325 5.93 17.01 -9.99
N ASP A 326 5.10 17.34 -10.96
CA ASP A 326 5.08 18.70 -11.54
C ASP A 326 4.55 19.72 -10.52
N LYS A 327 3.57 19.34 -9.69
CA LYS A 327 3.09 20.17 -8.58
C LYS A 327 4.19 20.38 -7.53
N VAL A 328 4.87 19.33 -7.09
CA VAL A 328 6.01 19.42 -6.15
C VAL A 328 7.12 20.29 -6.73
N ARG A 329 7.47 20.13 -8.00
CA ARG A 329 8.47 20.97 -8.68
C ARG A 329 8.06 22.44 -8.72
N SER A 330 6.79 22.74 -8.98
CA SER A 330 6.30 24.12 -8.93
C SER A 330 6.43 24.73 -7.53
N LEU A 331 6.09 23.97 -6.49
CA LEU A 331 6.26 24.41 -5.09
C LEU A 331 7.74 24.64 -4.77
N GLN A 332 8.64 23.76 -5.23
CA GLN A 332 10.09 23.90 -5.06
C GLN A 332 10.66 25.15 -5.75
N MET A 333 10.02 25.65 -6.81
CA MET A 333 10.41 26.90 -7.48
C MET A 333 9.91 28.14 -6.73
N ILE A 334 8.71 28.07 -6.14
CA ILE A 334 8.02 29.21 -5.50
C ILE A 334 8.48 29.40 -4.05
N HIS A 335 8.63 28.30 -3.30
CA HIS A 335 8.89 28.32 -1.86
C HIS A 335 10.28 27.78 -1.52
N LYS A 336 10.82 28.21 -0.37
CA LYS A 336 12.08 27.70 0.18
C LYS A 336 11.96 27.45 1.68
N GLY A 337 12.88 26.65 2.22
CA GLY A 337 12.97 26.40 3.66
C GLY A 337 11.75 25.66 4.20
N GLN A 338 11.23 26.13 5.34
CA GLN A 338 10.13 25.49 6.06
C GLN A 338 8.80 25.53 5.29
N ILE A 339 8.49 26.67 4.66
CA ILE A 339 7.24 26.85 3.90
C ILE A 339 7.13 25.82 2.77
N LEU A 340 8.23 25.56 2.06
CA LEU A 340 8.25 24.53 1.01
C LEU A 340 7.88 23.15 1.56
N LYS A 341 8.46 22.79 2.71
CA LYS A 341 8.24 21.48 3.33
C LYS A 341 6.77 21.31 3.71
N ASP A 342 6.19 22.30 4.38
CA ASP A 342 4.80 22.24 4.85
C ASP A 342 3.82 22.16 3.68
N THR A 343 4.02 22.96 2.62
CA THR A 343 3.14 22.91 1.44
C THR A 343 3.25 21.59 0.67
N VAL A 344 4.46 21.01 0.58
CA VAL A 344 4.66 19.69 -0.04
C VAL A 344 4.00 18.59 0.78
N VAL A 345 4.09 18.64 2.12
CA VAL A 345 3.41 17.69 3.01
C VAL A 345 1.90 17.75 2.83
N GLN A 346 1.32 18.96 2.83
CA GLN A 346 -0.12 19.15 2.58
C GLN A 346 -0.55 18.59 1.23
N LEU A 347 0.25 18.78 0.18
CA LEU A 347 0.00 18.21 -1.13
C LEU A 347 0.04 16.67 -1.10
N VAL A 348 1.02 16.08 -0.43
CA VAL A 348 1.19 14.63 -0.30
C VAL A 348 0.02 14.01 0.45
N ILE A 349 -0.33 14.53 1.63
CA ILE A 349 -1.45 14.05 2.44
C ILE A 349 -2.75 14.14 1.66
N LYS A 350 -3.03 15.31 1.05
CA LYS A 350 -4.23 15.50 0.23
C LYS A 350 -4.29 14.53 -0.96
N THR A 351 -3.15 14.27 -1.60
CA THR A 351 -3.09 13.27 -2.68
C THR A 351 -3.44 11.89 -2.15
N ILE A 352 -2.91 11.50 -0.98
CA ILE A 352 -3.24 10.23 -0.34
C ILE A 352 -4.74 10.15 -0.03
N GLU A 353 -5.34 11.19 0.55
CA GLU A 353 -6.79 11.24 0.84
C GLU A 353 -7.66 11.13 -0.42
N GLU A 354 -7.20 11.69 -1.55
CA GLU A 354 -7.92 11.67 -2.83
C GLU A 354 -7.77 10.32 -3.57
N THR A 355 -6.65 9.60 -3.38
CA THR A 355 -6.30 8.42 -4.19
C THR A 355 -6.16 7.11 -3.40
N GLY A 356 -6.37 7.12 -2.08
CA GLY A 356 -6.08 5.97 -1.25
C GLY A 356 -6.37 6.17 0.24
N LYS A 357 -5.82 5.25 1.05
CA LYS A 357 -6.01 5.21 2.51
C LYS A 357 -4.74 4.76 3.22
N ILE A 358 -4.65 5.09 4.51
CA ILE A 358 -3.59 4.58 5.37
C ILE A 358 -4.20 3.54 6.32
N TYR A 359 -3.57 2.39 6.38
CA TYR A 359 -3.93 1.28 7.26
C TYR A 359 -2.87 1.07 8.34
N ALA A 360 -3.29 0.59 9.50
CA ALA A 360 -2.40 0.20 10.59
C ALA A 360 -2.61 -1.27 10.94
N SER A 361 -1.53 -2.03 11.00
CA SER A 361 -1.53 -3.43 11.43
C SER A 361 -0.18 -3.81 12.04
N ASN A 362 -0.16 -4.56 13.14
CA ASN A 362 1.06 -5.01 13.82
C ASN A 362 2.11 -3.89 14.04
N HIS A 363 1.64 -2.72 14.51
CA HIS A 363 2.45 -1.50 14.71
C HIS A 363 3.19 -0.97 13.47
N LYS A 364 2.75 -1.36 12.28
CA LYS A 364 3.22 -0.84 11.01
C LYS A 364 2.09 -0.07 10.33
N TYR A 365 2.48 0.98 9.63
CA TYR A 365 1.57 1.74 8.77
C TYR A 365 1.79 1.37 7.32
N TYR A 366 0.70 1.33 6.56
CA TYR A 366 0.68 0.98 5.16
C TYR A 366 -0.13 2.01 4.40
N LEU A 367 0.40 2.49 3.28
CA LEU A 367 -0.33 3.28 2.31
C LEU A 367 -0.93 2.33 1.26
N PHE A 368 -2.24 2.38 1.10
CA PHE A 368 -2.95 1.69 0.03
C PHE A 368 -3.42 2.72 -1.00
N ILE A 369 -2.99 2.58 -2.25
CA ILE A 369 -3.41 3.46 -3.35
C ILE A 369 -4.46 2.71 -4.18
N ASP A 370 -5.66 3.26 -4.29
CA ASP A 370 -6.83 2.59 -4.86
C ASP A 370 -6.61 2.20 -6.34
N ASP A 371 -5.96 3.07 -7.12
CA ASP A 371 -5.65 2.81 -8.54
C ASP A 371 -4.53 1.77 -8.73
N GLU A 372 -3.55 1.74 -7.81
CA GLU A 372 -2.43 0.80 -7.91
C GLU A 372 -2.77 -0.56 -7.27
N LYS A 373 -3.76 -0.63 -6.36
CA LYS A 373 -4.15 -1.83 -5.57
C LYS A 373 -2.97 -2.47 -4.84
N GLU A 374 -2.01 -1.65 -4.45
CA GLU A 374 -0.75 -2.07 -3.81
C GLU A 374 -0.68 -1.54 -2.38
N MET A 375 -0.18 -2.37 -1.46
CA MET A 375 0.10 -2.01 -0.07
C MET A 375 1.57 -1.60 0.07
N ILE A 376 1.81 -0.31 0.31
CA ILE A 376 3.16 0.26 0.44
C ILE A 376 3.47 0.47 1.93
N PRO A 377 4.42 -0.27 2.52
CA PRO A 377 4.77 -0.09 3.92
C PRO A 377 5.45 1.26 4.13
N ILE A 378 4.98 2.01 5.15
CA ILE A 378 5.54 3.30 5.56
C ILE A 378 6.67 3.04 6.56
N LEU A 379 7.80 2.55 6.05
CA LEU A 379 9.01 2.27 6.82
C LEU A 379 10.17 3.11 6.29
N LYS A 380 11.11 3.46 7.17
CA LYS A 380 12.28 4.29 6.84
C LYS A 380 13.05 3.78 5.62
N ASP A 381 13.20 2.46 5.50
CA ASP A 381 13.97 1.80 4.45
C ASP A 381 13.09 1.10 3.39
N SER A 382 11.81 1.49 3.30
CA SER A 382 10.87 0.94 2.31
C SER A 382 11.21 1.42 0.90
N ILE A 383 11.70 0.50 0.05
CA ILE A 383 12.02 0.78 -1.35
C ILE A 383 10.75 1.22 -2.12
N SER A 384 9.61 0.59 -1.86
CA SER A 384 8.34 0.92 -2.51
C SER A 384 7.88 2.34 -2.16
N LEU A 385 8.06 2.77 -0.90
CA LEU A 385 7.78 4.15 -0.49
C LEU A 385 8.75 5.14 -1.17
N MET A 386 10.05 4.83 -1.20
CA MET A 386 11.05 5.67 -1.87
C MET A 386 10.73 5.83 -3.36
N ASN A 387 10.30 4.75 -4.02
CA ASN A 387 9.88 4.76 -5.43
C ASN A 387 8.65 5.65 -5.63
N LEU A 388 7.64 5.52 -4.77
CA LEU A 388 6.43 6.36 -4.83
C LEU A 388 6.77 7.85 -4.64
N MET A 389 7.54 8.18 -3.61
CA MET A 389 7.94 9.56 -3.32
C MET A 389 8.77 10.14 -4.48
N THR A 390 9.64 9.33 -5.10
CA THR A 390 10.39 9.72 -6.29
C THR A 390 9.49 9.94 -7.51
N LYS A 391 8.47 9.10 -7.71
CA LYS A 391 7.41 9.31 -8.72
C LYS A 391 6.69 10.64 -8.48
N TRP A 392 6.52 11.04 -7.22
CA TRP A 392 5.94 12.32 -6.79
C TRP A 392 6.94 13.48 -6.75
N GLY A 393 8.19 13.29 -7.17
CA GLY A 393 9.19 14.37 -7.27
C GLY A 393 9.96 14.66 -5.99
N ILE A 394 9.87 13.79 -4.98
CA ILE A 394 10.55 13.91 -3.69
C ILE A 394 11.65 12.84 -3.62
N ASN A 395 12.92 13.24 -3.72
CA ASN A 395 14.05 12.31 -3.74
C ASN A 395 14.42 11.87 -2.31
N ALA A 396 14.56 10.55 -2.09
CA ALA A 396 14.92 9.95 -0.80
C ALA A 396 16.25 10.45 -0.19
N ALA A 397 17.18 10.94 -1.02
CA ALA A 397 18.45 11.50 -0.57
C ALA A 397 18.32 12.92 0.01
N GLU A 398 17.23 13.63 -0.26
CA GLU A 398 17.03 15.02 0.14
C GLU A 398 16.48 15.15 1.57
N THR A 399 16.74 16.29 2.21
CA THR A 399 16.17 16.61 3.53
C THR A 399 14.64 16.76 3.49
N LEU A 400 14.08 17.10 2.33
CA LEU A 400 12.63 17.19 2.11
C LEU A 400 11.94 15.83 2.31
N TYR A 401 12.53 14.74 1.80
CA TYR A 401 11.98 13.39 1.99
C TYR A 401 11.88 13.02 3.48
N LYS A 402 12.96 13.25 4.24
CA LYS A 402 12.97 12.96 5.68
C LYS A 402 11.86 13.70 6.42
N TYR A 403 11.65 14.97 6.07
CA TYR A 403 10.58 15.77 6.66
C TYR A 403 9.20 15.21 6.30
N VAL A 404 8.94 14.95 5.01
CA VAL A 404 7.66 14.39 4.53
C VAL A 404 7.39 13.03 5.16
N TYR A 405 8.40 12.17 5.30
CA TYR A 405 8.28 10.88 5.97
C TYR A 405 7.84 11.02 7.43
N HIS A 406 8.46 11.91 8.21
CA HIS A 406 8.11 12.09 9.62
C HIS A 406 6.70 12.66 9.79
N GLU A 407 6.31 13.63 8.97
CA GLU A 407 4.94 14.15 8.95
C GLU A 407 3.91 13.09 8.52
N LEU A 408 4.27 12.25 7.56
CA LEU A 408 3.41 11.14 7.14
C LEU A 408 3.22 10.10 8.26
N ILE A 409 4.25 9.81 9.06
CA ILE A 409 4.13 8.95 10.24
C ILE A 409 3.25 9.59 11.32
N ALA A 410 3.40 10.89 11.57
CA ALA A 410 2.55 11.62 12.51
C ALA A 410 1.08 11.57 12.06
N TYR A 411 0.83 11.89 10.79
CA TYR A 411 -0.50 11.80 10.18
C TYR A 411 -1.08 10.38 10.25
N ALA A 412 -0.29 9.35 9.93
CA ALA A 412 -0.70 7.96 10.01
C ALA A 412 -1.08 7.54 11.44
N THR A 413 -0.36 8.04 12.44
CA THR A 413 -0.65 7.73 13.85
C THR A 413 -2.03 8.23 14.29
N GLU A 414 -2.49 9.34 13.71
CA GLU A 414 -3.80 9.93 14.04
C GLU A 414 -4.93 9.41 13.14
N ASN A 415 -4.65 9.05 11.88
CA ASN A 415 -5.67 8.83 10.85
C ASN A 415 -5.71 7.42 10.25
N ALA A 416 -4.76 6.54 10.57
CA ALA A 416 -4.74 5.19 10.00
C ALA A 416 -5.91 4.33 10.49
N ILE A 417 -6.49 3.56 9.56
CA ILE A 417 -7.56 2.62 9.86
C ILE A 417 -6.94 1.31 10.35
N SER A 418 -7.26 0.90 11.58
CA SER A 418 -6.79 -0.38 12.11
C SER A 418 -7.49 -1.55 11.39
N VAL A 419 -6.70 -2.42 10.78
CA VAL A 419 -7.16 -3.60 10.03
C VAL A 419 -6.18 -4.75 10.23
N ASP A 420 -6.66 -5.99 10.08
CA ASP A 420 -5.75 -7.13 9.98
C ASP A 420 -5.22 -7.21 8.55
N ILE A 421 -3.90 -7.33 8.42
CA ILE A 421 -3.22 -7.45 7.13
C ILE A 421 -2.56 -8.83 7.08
N HIS A 422 -2.93 -9.60 6.06
CA HIS A 422 -2.49 -10.98 5.89
C HIS A 422 -1.26 -11.05 4.97
N ARG A 423 -0.60 -12.21 4.92
CA ARG A 423 0.61 -12.42 4.11
C ARG A 423 0.41 -13.42 2.99
N PHE A 424 0.20 -14.67 3.37
CA PHE A 424 0.08 -15.76 2.40
C PHE A 424 -1.35 -16.25 2.24
N ALA A 425 -2.02 -16.55 3.36
CA ALA A 425 -3.40 -17.05 3.34
C ALA A 425 -4.23 -16.44 4.46
N TYR A 426 -5.53 -16.31 4.23
CA TYR A 426 -6.52 -15.91 5.22
C TYR A 426 -7.82 -16.68 5.01
N TYR A 427 -8.29 -17.38 6.02
CA TYR A 427 -9.58 -18.08 5.99
C TYR A 427 -10.62 -17.32 6.82
N ASP A 428 -11.69 -16.87 6.16
CA ASP A 428 -12.87 -16.29 6.82
C ASP A 428 -13.83 -17.43 7.20
N SER A 429 -13.82 -17.80 8.48
CA SER A 429 -14.67 -18.88 9.01
C SER A 429 -16.16 -18.57 8.92
N LYS A 430 -16.57 -17.29 8.88
CA LYS A 430 -17.99 -16.91 8.76
C LYS A 430 -18.49 -17.08 7.34
N LYS A 431 -17.65 -16.79 6.36
CA LYS A 431 -17.98 -16.92 4.93
C LYS A 431 -17.59 -18.28 4.33
N PHE A 432 -16.84 -19.10 5.06
CA PHE A 432 -16.21 -20.31 4.56
C PHE A 432 -15.43 -20.05 3.25
N ALA A 433 -14.65 -18.97 3.24
CA ALA A 433 -13.87 -18.53 2.09
C ALA A 433 -12.40 -18.40 2.46
N LEU A 434 -11.53 -19.00 1.65
CA LEU A 434 -10.08 -18.89 1.78
C LEU A 434 -9.56 -17.90 0.74
N TYR A 435 -8.85 -16.88 1.21
CA TYR A 435 -8.15 -15.90 0.40
C TYR A 435 -6.66 -16.27 0.38
N LEU A 436 -6.11 -16.45 -0.81
CA LEU A 436 -4.74 -16.89 -1.03
C LEU A 436 -3.99 -15.86 -1.88
N TYR A 437 -2.90 -15.33 -1.33
CA TYR A 437 -2.04 -14.38 -2.03
C TYR A 437 -1.43 -15.01 -3.29
N ASN A 438 -1.47 -14.27 -4.41
CA ASN A 438 -0.81 -14.65 -5.65
C ASN A 438 0.16 -13.55 -6.14
N THR A 439 -0.27 -12.30 -6.15
CA THR A 439 0.60 -11.14 -6.44
C THR A 439 0.17 -9.95 -5.57
N ALA A 440 0.95 -8.86 -5.59
CA ALA A 440 0.61 -7.64 -4.87
C ALA A 440 -0.81 -7.11 -5.18
N LYS A 441 -1.34 -7.42 -6.38
CA LYS A 441 -2.66 -7.00 -6.86
C LYS A 441 -3.67 -8.14 -6.98
N SER A 442 -3.25 -9.40 -6.95
CA SER A 442 -4.11 -10.54 -7.30
C SER A 442 -4.18 -11.53 -6.16
N ILE A 443 -5.40 -11.80 -5.71
CA ILE A 443 -5.72 -12.72 -4.61
C ILE A 443 -6.68 -13.78 -5.15
N PHE A 444 -6.41 -15.06 -4.91
CA PHE A 444 -7.36 -16.11 -5.19
C PHE A 444 -8.37 -16.22 -4.04
N LYS A 445 -9.65 -16.13 -4.36
CA LYS A 445 -10.75 -16.48 -3.44
C LYS A 445 -11.24 -17.88 -3.77
N ILE A 446 -11.08 -18.77 -2.81
CA ILE A 446 -11.39 -20.20 -2.89
C ILE A 446 -12.58 -20.48 -1.96
N THR A 447 -13.66 -20.99 -2.51
CA THR A 447 -14.83 -21.49 -1.78
C THR A 447 -15.04 -22.97 -2.08
N GLU A 448 -16.01 -23.61 -1.43
CA GLU A 448 -16.34 -25.02 -1.71
C GLU A 448 -16.69 -25.28 -3.20
N ASP A 449 -17.25 -24.28 -3.89
CA ASP A 449 -17.77 -24.43 -5.26
C ASP A 449 -16.95 -23.70 -6.32
N SER A 450 -16.15 -22.68 -5.96
CA SER A 450 -15.52 -21.79 -6.94
C SER A 450 -14.12 -21.33 -6.56
N ILE A 451 -13.33 -21.02 -7.57
CA ILE A 451 -12.05 -20.33 -7.46
C ILE A 451 -12.16 -19.08 -8.33
N THR A 452 -12.05 -17.91 -7.71
CA THR A 452 -12.12 -16.62 -8.40
C THR A 452 -10.88 -15.79 -8.08
N THR A 453 -10.59 -14.81 -8.91
CA THR A 453 -9.49 -13.87 -8.68
C THR A 453 -10.08 -12.52 -8.29
N LEU A 454 -9.61 -11.97 -7.18
CA LEU A 454 -9.95 -10.64 -6.69
C LEU A 454 -8.73 -9.73 -6.76
N GLU A 455 -8.98 -8.43 -6.73
CA GLU A 455 -7.93 -7.45 -6.50
C GLU A 455 -7.66 -7.29 -4.99
N ASN A 456 -6.43 -6.94 -4.63
CA ASN A 456 -6.08 -6.68 -3.23
C ASN A 456 -6.92 -5.50 -2.70
N GLY A 457 -7.50 -5.63 -1.50
CA GLY A 457 -8.45 -4.68 -0.92
C GLY A 457 -9.92 -4.94 -1.26
N ASP A 458 -10.23 -5.81 -2.24
CA ASP A 458 -11.61 -6.24 -2.48
C ASP A 458 -12.18 -6.96 -1.26
N GLU A 459 -13.47 -6.79 -1.01
CA GLU A 459 -14.18 -7.33 0.17
C GLU A 459 -13.58 -6.89 1.53
N GLY A 460 -12.71 -5.88 1.55
CA GLY A 460 -12.04 -5.38 2.75
C GLY A 460 -10.88 -6.26 3.22
N ILE A 461 -10.43 -7.22 2.41
CA ILE A 461 -9.31 -8.11 2.73
C ILE A 461 -8.02 -7.55 2.13
N LEU A 462 -6.98 -7.44 2.97
CA LEU A 462 -5.70 -6.84 2.60
C LEU A 462 -4.55 -7.80 2.80
N PHE A 463 -3.66 -7.85 1.81
CA PHE A 463 -2.42 -8.63 1.87
C PHE A 463 -1.18 -7.73 1.70
N GLU A 464 -0.15 -8.01 2.49
CA GLU A 464 1.20 -7.45 2.37
C GLU A 464 1.94 -8.09 1.19
N GLU A 465 2.71 -7.31 0.43
CA GLU A 465 3.51 -7.82 -0.67
C GLU A 465 4.63 -8.76 -0.16
N MET A 466 4.70 -9.96 -0.73
CA MET A 466 5.74 -10.94 -0.41
C MET A 466 6.87 -10.92 -1.45
N SER A 467 8.00 -10.29 -1.12
CA SER A 467 9.14 -10.06 -2.04
C SER A 467 9.86 -11.33 -2.54
N ASN A 468 9.80 -12.42 -1.77
CA ASN A 468 10.41 -13.72 -2.11
C ASN A 468 9.40 -14.76 -2.60
N TYR A 469 8.15 -14.37 -2.82
CA TYR A 469 7.11 -15.26 -3.32
C TYR A 469 7.11 -15.31 -4.86
N GLN A 470 6.89 -16.51 -5.42
CA GLN A 470 6.66 -16.71 -6.84
C GLN A 470 5.17 -17.03 -7.08
N PRO A 471 4.46 -16.23 -7.90
CA PRO A 471 3.09 -16.51 -8.30
C PRO A 471 2.96 -17.86 -9.01
N PHE A 472 1.77 -18.46 -9.00
CA PHE A 472 1.45 -19.67 -9.76
C PHE A 472 0.16 -19.48 -10.56
N LYS A 473 -0.05 -20.36 -11.55
CA LYS A 473 -1.26 -20.37 -12.37
C LYS A 473 -2.13 -21.57 -12.03
N ILE A 474 -3.44 -21.36 -12.02
CA ILE A 474 -4.41 -22.46 -11.98
C ILE A 474 -4.46 -23.11 -13.37
N VAL A 475 -4.11 -24.38 -13.42
CA VAL A 475 -4.02 -25.21 -14.64
C VAL A 475 -4.68 -26.56 -14.41
N GLU A 476 -4.90 -27.32 -15.48
CA GLU A 476 -5.37 -28.70 -15.36
C GLU A 476 -4.30 -29.59 -14.70
N PHE A 477 -4.76 -30.56 -13.90
CA PHE A 477 -3.91 -31.49 -13.16
C PHE A 477 -4.50 -32.89 -13.14
N LYS A 478 -3.67 -33.89 -12.82
CA LYS A 478 -4.08 -35.29 -12.72
C LYS A 478 -4.97 -35.52 -11.50
N LYS A 479 -6.26 -35.80 -11.73
CA LYS A 479 -7.29 -35.93 -10.68
C LYS A 479 -7.17 -37.19 -9.79
N ASN A 480 -6.49 -38.23 -10.24
CA ASN A 480 -6.48 -39.56 -9.58
C ASN A 480 -5.20 -39.88 -8.79
N THR A 481 -4.30 -38.92 -8.61
CA THR A 481 -3.02 -39.10 -7.93
C THR A 481 -2.81 -38.02 -6.88
N ASN A 482 -2.19 -38.34 -5.74
CA ASN A 482 -1.81 -37.34 -4.75
C ASN A 482 -0.52 -36.63 -5.19
N CYS A 483 -0.68 -35.67 -6.12
CA CYS A 483 0.43 -34.96 -6.73
C CYS A 483 1.31 -34.21 -5.71
N LEU A 484 0.75 -33.83 -4.55
CA LEU A 484 1.48 -33.17 -3.46
C LEU A 484 2.51 -34.12 -2.82
N LEU A 485 2.06 -35.30 -2.37
CA LEU A 485 2.96 -36.24 -1.70
C LEU A 485 3.95 -36.89 -2.68
N ASP A 486 3.54 -37.06 -3.93
CA ASP A 486 4.39 -37.59 -5.00
C ASP A 486 5.57 -36.67 -5.34
N ILE A 487 5.50 -35.37 -5.05
CA ILE A 487 6.63 -34.46 -5.27
C ILE A 487 7.46 -34.25 -3.99
N ILE A 488 6.81 -34.16 -2.83
CA ILE A 488 7.49 -33.86 -1.57
C ILE A 488 8.21 -35.09 -1.00
N ILE A 489 7.62 -36.30 -1.10
CA ILE A 489 8.06 -37.48 -0.34
C ILE A 489 8.50 -38.68 -1.20
N LYS A 490 8.21 -38.70 -2.50
CA LYS A 490 8.39 -39.88 -3.38
C LYS A 490 9.71 -40.66 -3.24
N ASP A 491 10.84 -39.96 -3.15
CA ASP A 491 12.17 -40.58 -3.09
C ASP A 491 12.72 -40.69 -1.66
N LEU A 492 11.89 -40.45 -0.64
CA LEU A 492 12.29 -40.45 0.76
C LEU A 492 11.96 -41.76 1.45
N ASN A 493 12.85 -42.16 2.36
CA ASN A 493 12.67 -43.35 3.19
C ASN A 493 12.03 -42.93 4.53
N LEU A 494 10.70 -42.82 4.57
CA LEU A 494 9.98 -42.58 5.82
C LEU A 494 10.04 -43.81 6.71
N ASP A 495 10.35 -43.61 7.99
CA ASP A 495 10.32 -44.68 8.99
C ASP A 495 8.88 -45.17 9.20
N ASN A 496 8.65 -46.48 9.13
CA ASN A 496 7.35 -47.10 9.37
C ASN A 496 7.36 -48.01 10.61
N ASN A 497 8.34 -47.85 11.51
CA ASN A 497 8.49 -48.65 12.73
C ASN A 497 7.27 -48.59 13.65
N ASN A 498 6.54 -47.46 13.68
CA ASN A 498 5.27 -47.34 14.40
C ASN A 498 4.09 -47.42 13.42
N PRO A 499 3.39 -48.56 13.31
CA PRO A 499 2.30 -48.75 12.35
C PRO A 499 1.08 -47.86 12.64
N ASN A 500 0.95 -47.34 13.86
CA ASN A 500 -0.14 -46.43 14.24
C ASN A 500 0.14 -44.98 13.80
N ILE A 501 1.35 -44.67 13.33
CA ILE A 501 1.73 -43.34 12.88
C ILE A 501 1.93 -43.34 11.36
N ASN A 502 0.90 -42.87 10.65
CA ASN A 502 1.01 -42.60 9.22
C ASN A 502 1.69 -41.24 8.98
N GLN A 503 3.02 -41.26 8.85
CA GLN A 503 3.82 -40.05 8.63
C GLN A 503 3.45 -39.29 7.35
N ARG A 504 3.07 -40.00 6.27
CA ARG A 504 2.63 -39.35 5.01
C ARG A 504 1.40 -38.48 5.25
N LYS A 505 0.44 -39.01 6.02
CA LYS A 505 -0.78 -38.28 6.37
C LYS A 505 -0.48 -37.08 7.28
N LEU A 506 0.46 -37.20 8.23
CA LEU A 506 0.89 -36.09 9.07
C LEU A 506 1.51 -34.95 8.26
N VAL A 507 2.40 -35.26 7.30
CA VAL A 507 2.98 -34.24 6.40
C VAL A 507 1.89 -33.56 5.57
N GLU A 508 0.92 -34.33 5.05
CA GLU A 508 -0.21 -33.78 4.30
C GLU A 508 -1.05 -32.81 5.15
N ILE A 509 -1.46 -33.22 6.35
CA ILE A 509 -2.27 -32.39 7.25
C ILE A 509 -1.49 -31.13 7.66
N TRP A 510 -0.21 -31.27 7.99
CA TRP A 510 0.64 -30.13 8.34
C TRP A 510 0.78 -29.15 7.18
N PHE A 511 0.94 -29.64 5.94
CA PHE A 511 0.99 -28.79 4.76
C PHE A 511 -0.30 -27.99 4.55
N TYR A 512 -1.47 -28.63 4.65
CA TYR A 512 -2.75 -27.92 4.48
C TYR A 512 -3.03 -26.94 5.62
N CYS A 513 -2.58 -27.23 6.84
CA CYS A 513 -2.68 -26.30 7.97
C CYS A 513 -2.05 -24.93 7.65
N LEU A 514 -1.03 -24.86 6.79
CA LEU A 514 -0.40 -23.62 6.34
C LEU A 514 -1.36 -22.65 5.64
N PHE A 515 -2.55 -23.07 5.23
CA PHE A 515 -3.54 -22.19 4.58
C PHE A 515 -4.61 -21.65 5.54
N PHE A 516 -4.63 -22.14 6.78
CA PHE A 516 -5.70 -21.88 7.75
C PHE A 516 -5.18 -21.17 9.01
N GLU A 517 -4.19 -20.29 8.84
CA GLU A 517 -3.54 -19.55 9.93
C GLU A 517 -4.54 -18.81 10.84
N SER A 518 -5.60 -18.24 10.27
CA SER A 518 -6.63 -17.48 10.97
C SER A 518 -7.48 -18.30 11.95
N ILE A 519 -7.46 -19.63 11.84
CA ILE A 519 -8.09 -20.55 12.79
C ILE A 519 -7.06 -21.41 13.53
N MET A 520 -5.78 -21.01 13.49
CA MET A 520 -4.65 -21.68 14.13
C MET A 520 -3.93 -20.74 15.12
N PRO A 521 -4.56 -20.44 16.28
CA PRO A 521 -3.89 -19.71 17.35
C PRO A 521 -2.61 -20.42 17.81
N THR A 522 -2.67 -21.74 17.98
CA THR A 522 -1.49 -22.57 18.20
C THR A 522 -1.02 -23.24 16.91
N LYS A 523 0.30 -23.29 16.70
CA LYS A 523 0.91 -23.74 15.44
C LYS A 523 1.84 -24.93 15.71
N PRO A 524 1.63 -26.09 15.06
CA PRO A 524 2.47 -27.26 15.26
C PRO A 524 3.86 -27.06 14.66
N LEU A 525 4.91 -27.41 15.40
CA LEU A 525 6.29 -27.37 14.91
C LEU A 525 6.59 -28.66 14.15
N LEU A 526 6.84 -28.58 12.84
CA LEU A 526 7.23 -29.77 12.07
C LEU A 526 8.71 -30.06 12.26
N VAL A 527 9.07 -31.29 12.60
CA VAL A 527 10.48 -31.67 12.78
C VAL A 527 10.78 -32.90 11.95
N THR A 528 11.83 -32.83 11.13
CA THR A 528 12.34 -33.98 10.38
C THR A 528 13.60 -34.51 11.04
N ILE A 529 13.59 -35.79 11.41
CA ILE A 529 14.63 -36.44 12.23
C ILE A 529 15.19 -37.65 11.47
N GLY A 530 16.49 -37.90 11.59
CA GLY A 530 17.14 -39.03 10.95
C GLY A 530 18.63 -38.82 10.69
N GLU A 531 19.32 -39.86 10.23
CA GLU A 531 20.77 -39.82 10.02
C GLU A 531 21.20 -38.94 8.84
N LYS A 532 22.53 -38.69 8.70
CA LYS A 532 23.06 -37.99 7.53
C LYS A 532 22.70 -38.76 6.25
N GLY A 533 22.18 -38.04 5.25
CA GLY A 533 21.78 -38.63 3.98
C GLY A 533 20.36 -39.21 3.96
N SER A 534 19.51 -38.89 4.94
CA SER A 534 18.09 -39.31 4.97
C SER A 534 17.10 -38.39 4.24
N GLY A 535 17.56 -37.25 3.72
CA GLY A 535 16.70 -36.30 2.99
C GLY A 535 15.89 -35.31 3.83
N LYS A 536 16.18 -35.14 5.13
CA LYS A 536 15.53 -34.16 6.05
C LYS A 536 15.44 -32.73 5.52
N THR A 537 16.56 -32.20 5.05
CA THR A 537 16.59 -30.84 4.50
C THR A 537 15.82 -30.78 3.19
N SER A 538 15.94 -31.82 2.36
CA SER A 538 15.27 -31.89 1.07
C SER A 538 13.75 -31.83 1.23
N ILE A 539 13.11 -32.65 2.07
CA ILE A 539 11.64 -32.65 2.22
C ILE A 539 11.07 -31.26 2.56
N LEU A 540 11.71 -30.53 3.48
CA LEU A 540 11.26 -29.20 3.90
C LEU A 540 11.57 -28.12 2.86
N LYS A 541 12.70 -28.23 2.15
CA LYS A 541 13.04 -27.35 1.04
C LYS A 541 12.06 -27.52 -0.12
N ARG A 542 11.75 -28.76 -0.51
CA ARG A 542 10.76 -29.09 -1.55
C ARG A 542 9.38 -28.51 -1.20
N MET A 543 8.97 -28.64 0.06
CA MET A 543 7.70 -28.08 0.55
C MET A 543 7.66 -26.56 0.44
N GLY A 544 8.71 -25.88 0.88
CA GLY A 544 8.78 -24.43 0.81
C GLY A 544 8.96 -23.90 -0.62
N GLU A 545 9.67 -24.60 -1.50
CA GLU A 545 9.76 -24.25 -2.93
C GLU A 545 8.42 -24.40 -3.65
N LEU A 546 7.66 -25.46 -3.33
CA LEU A 546 6.30 -25.63 -3.84
C LEU A 546 5.41 -24.46 -3.39
N LEU A 547 5.45 -24.12 -2.10
CA LEU A 547 4.58 -23.10 -1.52
C LEU A 547 4.99 -21.67 -1.92
N MET A 548 6.26 -21.31 -1.69
CA MET A 548 6.79 -19.95 -1.82
C MET A 548 7.49 -19.70 -3.16
N GLY A 549 8.00 -20.72 -3.84
CA GLY A 549 8.67 -20.60 -5.15
C GLY A 549 10.20 -20.73 -5.11
N LYS A 550 10.84 -20.49 -6.27
CA LYS A 550 12.27 -20.74 -6.51
C LYS A 550 13.25 -20.07 -5.55
N LYS A 551 12.85 -18.94 -4.93
CA LYS A 551 13.72 -18.18 -4.01
C LYS A 551 13.70 -18.75 -2.59
N PHE A 552 12.81 -19.70 -2.28
CA PHE A 552 12.76 -20.31 -0.96
C PHE A 552 14.04 -21.07 -0.67
N ASN A 553 14.55 -20.94 0.56
CA ASN A 553 15.66 -21.74 1.03
C ASN A 553 15.58 -21.95 2.54
N VAL A 554 16.28 -22.98 3.02
CA VAL A 554 16.40 -23.27 4.44
C VAL A 554 17.40 -22.32 5.10
N THR A 555 17.16 -21.98 6.36
CA THR A 555 18.10 -21.19 7.18
C THR A 555 19.09 -22.14 7.82
N SER A 556 20.36 -22.04 7.44
CA SER A 556 21.44 -22.80 8.06
C SER A 556 21.84 -22.16 9.38
N THR A 557 22.19 -22.99 10.37
CA THR A 557 22.62 -22.62 11.73
C THR A 557 21.51 -22.11 12.65
N THR A 558 21.69 -22.28 13.96
CA THR A 558 20.80 -21.71 14.97
C THR A 558 20.99 -20.19 14.98
N PRO A 559 20.03 -19.39 14.47
CA PRO A 559 20.15 -17.95 14.55
C PRO A 559 20.20 -17.53 16.02
N ASP A 560 20.96 -16.48 16.33
CA ASP A 560 20.81 -15.82 17.62
C ASP A 560 19.36 -15.35 17.82
N TYR A 561 18.96 -15.08 19.06
CA TYR A 561 17.59 -14.72 19.38
C TYR A 561 17.07 -13.54 18.54
N LYS A 562 17.89 -12.52 18.28
CA LYS A 562 17.50 -11.32 17.53
C LYS A 562 17.23 -11.63 16.06
N ASN A 563 18.09 -12.44 15.45
CA ASN A 563 17.94 -12.91 14.08
C ASN A 563 16.73 -13.83 13.94
N LEU A 564 16.48 -14.72 14.93
CA LEU A 564 15.30 -15.57 14.95
C LEU A 564 14.00 -14.76 14.97
N ILE A 565 13.91 -13.75 15.85
CA ILE A 565 12.76 -12.84 15.89
C ILE A 565 12.56 -12.16 14.54
N THR A 566 13.64 -11.64 13.94
CA THR A 566 13.58 -10.98 12.63
C THR A 566 13.05 -11.91 11.54
N LEU A 567 13.44 -13.18 11.55
CA LEU A 567 12.93 -14.18 10.61
C LEU A 567 11.43 -14.38 10.83
N ILE A 568 10.99 -14.62 12.07
CA ILE A 568 9.58 -14.88 12.44
C ILE A 568 8.69 -13.71 12.05
N THR A 569 9.12 -12.47 12.31
CA THR A 569 8.33 -11.28 12.02
C THR A 569 8.20 -10.96 10.54
N ASN A 570 9.05 -11.53 9.67
CA ASN A 570 9.12 -11.17 8.24
C ASN A 570 8.82 -12.32 7.27
N ASN A 571 8.66 -13.56 7.75
CA ASN A 571 8.38 -14.72 6.90
C ASN A 571 7.09 -15.40 7.30
N TYR A 572 6.42 -16.04 6.34
CA TYR A 572 5.25 -16.87 6.59
C TYR A 572 5.63 -18.30 7.02
N LEU A 573 6.71 -18.84 6.45
CA LEU A 573 7.27 -20.14 6.74
C LEU A 573 8.79 -20.03 6.88
N ILE A 574 9.35 -20.62 7.93
CA ILE A 574 10.79 -20.74 8.16
C ILE A 574 11.17 -22.21 8.33
N VAL A 575 12.27 -22.60 7.71
CA VAL A 575 12.92 -23.89 7.95
C VAL A 575 14.27 -23.66 8.61
N LEU A 576 14.45 -24.13 9.84
CA LEU A 576 15.74 -24.11 10.53
C LEU A 576 16.45 -25.46 10.34
N ASP A 577 17.59 -25.43 9.66
CA ASP A 577 18.32 -26.63 9.26
C ASP A 577 19.48 -26.96 10.22
N ASN A 578 19.65 -28.25 10.52
CA ASN A 578 20.67 -28.83 11.41
C ASN A 578 20.60 -28.31 12.85
N MET A 579 19.41 -28.38 13.45
CA MET A 579 19.16 -28.07 14.85
C MET A 579 19.65 -29.20 15.78
N ASP A 580 20.97 -29.38 15.81
CA ASP A 580 21.68 -30.43 16.56
C ASP A 580 22.37 -29.89 17.85
N SER A 581 22.45 -28.57 18.03
CA SER A 581 23.22 -27.94 19.11
C SER A 581 22.37 -27.60 20.34
N PRO A 582 22.86 -27.86 21.57
CA PRO A 582 22.15 -27.49 22.80
C PRO A 582 22.26 -25.98 23.01
N THR A 583 21.15 -25.27 22.79
CA THR A 583 21.07 -23.84 23.09
C THR A 583 19.87 -23.61 24.01
N THR A 584 20.08 -23.03 25.18
CA THR A 584 19.00 -22.83 26.17
C THR A 584 17.88 -21.92 25.64
N GLN A 585 18.21 -20.98 24.76
CA GLN A 585 17.27 -20.02 24.20
C GLN A 585 16.35 -20.58 23.10
N ILE A 586 16.69 -21.71 22.47
CA ILE A 586 15.87 -22.27 21.37
C ILE A 586 14.55 -22.82 21.89
N ASN A 587 14.57 -23.54 23.02
CA ASN A 587 13.37 -24.15 23.59
C ASN A 587 12.34 -23.07 23.97
N ASP A 588 12.80 -22.00 24.65
CA ASP A 588 11.95 -20.86 25.00
C ASP A 588 11.39 -20.13 23.78
N SER A 589 12.16 -20.08 22.68
CA SER A 589 11.71 -19.42 21.46
C SER A 589 10.69 -20.29 20.72
N LEU A 590 10.96 -21.59 20.56
CA LEU A 590 10.07 -22.56 19.93
C LEU A 590 8.74 -22.71 20.68
N ALA A 591 8.77 -22.78 22.01
CA ALA A 591 7.56 -22.84 22.83
C ALA A 591 6.67 -21.60 22.65
N ARG A 592 7.27 -20.40 22.58
CA ARG A 592 6.54 -19.15 22.34
C ARG A 592 5.94 -19.08 20.93
N ILE A 593 6.69 -19.49 19.92
CA ILE A 593 6.22 -19.53 18.53
C ILE A 593 5.03 -20.49 18.38
N ALA A 594 5.16 -21.70 18.93
CA ALA A 594 4.13 -22.73 18.80
C ALA A 594 2.82 -22.37 19.53
N THR A 595 2.88 -21.49 20.54
CA THR A 595 1.71 -21.00 21.28
C THR A 595 1.10 -19.74 20.70
N GLY A 596 1.66 -19.18 19.61
CA GLY A 596 1.18 -17.93 19.02
C GLY A 596 1.39 -16.71 19.93
N GLN A 597 2.28 -16.80 20.92
CA GLN A 597 2.48 -15.70 21.88
C GLN A 597 3.00 -14.43 21.21
N VAL A 598 2.61 -13.29 21.78
CA VAL A 598 3.11 -11.97 21.42
C VAL A 598 4.60 -11.86 21.79
N ILE A 599 5.43 -11.58 20.79
CA ILE A 599 6.87 -11.40 20.92
C ILE A 599 7.14 -9.92 21.18
N MET A 600 7.72 -9.62 22.35
CA MET A 600 8.17 -8.27 22.71
C MET A 600 9.53 -7.98 22.09
N VAL A 601 9.63 -6.95 21.25
CA VAL A 601 10.90 -6.50 20.66
C VAL A 601 11.18 -5.06 21.07
N ARG A 602 12.42 -4.76 21.48
CA ARG A 602 12.84 -3.37 21.72
C ARG A 602 13.06 -2.68 20.37
N ASP A 603 12.45 -1.50 20.20
CA ASP A 603 12.64 -0.69 19.00
C ASP A 603 14.09 -0.17 18.93
N TYR A 604 14.73 -0.27 17.77
CA TYR A 604 16.16 0.01 17.61
C TYR A 604 16.53 1.50 17.60
N TYR A 605 15.54 2.41 17.72
CA TYR A 605 15.76 3.85 17.58
C TYR A 605 15.09 4.74 18.64
N THR A 606 14.46 4.14 19.65
CA THR A 606 13.88 4.88 20.79
C THR A 606 14.34 4.24 22.10
N THR A 607 14.87 5.04 23.02
CA THR A 607 15.58 4.53 24.20
C THR A 607 14.72 3.79 25.23
N ASN A 608 13.41 3.58 25.01
CA ASN A 608 12.52 2.89 25.95
C ASN A 608 11.20 2.33 25.37
N SER A 609 11.02 2.20 24.04
CA SER A 609 9.78 1.62 23.50
C SER A 609 9.91 0.13 23.19
N GLN A 610 8.91 -0.65 23.57
CA GLN A 610 8.75 -2.05 23.21
C GLN A 610 7.56 -2.18 22.26
N VAL A 611 7.73 -2.98 21.21
CA VAL A 611 6.70 -3.26 20.22
C VAL A 611 6.28 -4.72 20.36
N GLU A 612 4.98 -4.95 20.33
CA GLU A 612 4.34 -6.26 20.43
C GLU A 612 4.12 -6.86 19.04
N TYR A 613 4.63 -8.06 18.78
CA TYR A 613 4.41 -8.75 17.50
C TYR A 613 3.72 -10.09 17.72
N GLU A 614 2.57 -10.29 17.08
CA GLU A 614 1.96 -11.62 17.00
C GLU A 614 2.73 -12.49 16.00
N ALA A 615 3.14 -13.69 16.42
CA ALA A 615 3.91 -14.61 15.60
C ALA A 615 3.02 -15.36 14.59
N LYS A 616 2.70 -14.75 13.45
CA LYS A 616 1.95 -15.37 12.34
C LYS A 616 2.83 -16.23 11.40
N CYS A 617 3.81 -16.96 11.95
CA CYS A 617 4.82 -17.70 11.19
C CYS A 617 4.82 -19.20 11.54
N TYR A 618 4.85 -20.06 10.52
CA TYR A 618 5.05 -21.49 10.69
C TYR A 618 6.54 -21.84 10.71
N VAL A 619 6.92 -22.76 11.59
CA VAL A 619 8.32 -23.18 11.76
C VAL A 619 8.45 -24.68 11.56
N ALA A 620 9.40 -25.06 10.71
CA ALA A 620 9.84 -26.43 10.53
C ALA A 620 11.34 -26.56 10.82
N LEU A 621 11.77 -27.71 11.32
CA LEU A 621 13.11 -27.96 11.82
C LEU A 621 13.68 -29.24 11.19
N THR A 622 14.99 -29.29 11.00
CA THR A 622 15.70 -30.55 10.74
C THR A 622 16.67 -30.84 11.87
N SER A 623 16.81 -32.11 12.23
CA SER A 623 17.79 -32.54 13.24
C SER A 623 18.25 -33.97 13.01
N ARG A 624 19.51 -34.26 13.34
CA ARG A 624 20.04 -35.62 13.52
C ARG A 624 19.90 -36.05 14.97
N LYS A 625 20.28 -35.16 15.90
CA LYS A 625 20.20 -35.38 17.34
C LYS A 625 19.52 -34.17 17.99
N PRO A 626 18.19 -34.17 18.10
CA PRO A 626 17.46 -33.01 18.57
C PRO A 626 17.80 -32.69 20.02
N GLN A 627 18.07 -31.42 20.29
CA GLN A 627 18.38 -30.89 21.63
C GLN A 627 17.21 -30.07 22.22
N PHE A 628 16.05 -30.11 21.55
CA PHE A 628 14.83 -29.41 21.92
C PHE A 628 13.77 -30.39 22.46
N THR A 629 14.20 -31.26 23.36
CA THR A 629 13.40 -32.33 23.97
C THR A 629 12.68 -31.89 25.25
N ARG A 630 12.74 -30.59 25.61
CA ARG A 630 12.05 -30.08 26.80
C ARG A 630 10.56 -30.35 26.66
N ASP A 631 9.90 -30.78 27.74
CA ASP A 631 8.53 -31.26 27.72
C ASP A 631 7.54 -30.31 27.01
N ASP A 632 7.60 -29.03 27.36
CA ASP A 632 6.79 -27.97 26.76
C ASP A 632 7.11 -27.72 25.27
N VAL A 633 8.24 -28.15 24.73
CA VAL A 633 8.52 -28.06 23.29
C VAL A 633 8.12 -29.36 22.61
N ALA A 634 8.51 -30.50 23.20
CA ALA A 634 8.30 -31.84 22.68
C ALA A 634 6.83 -32.14 22.39
N ASP A 635 5.93 -31.76 23.30
CA ASP A 635 4.48 -31.92 23.16
C ASP A 635 3.84 -31.02 22.08
N ARG A 636 4.61 -30.12 21.46
CA ARG A 636 4.21 -29.25 20.35
C ARG A 636 4.79 -29.69 18.99
N LEU A 637 5.60 -30.75 18.98
CA LEU A 637 6.29 -31.23 17.78
C LEU A 637 5.46 -32.23 16.98
N VAL A 638 5.47 -32.09 15.66
CA VAL A 638 5.07 -33.14 14.72
C VAL A 638 6.36 -33.74 14.17
N CYS A 639 6.76 -34.91 14.69
CA CYS A 639 8.02 -35.56 14.33
C CYS A 639 7.84 -36.48 13.12
N ILE A 640 8.69 -36.28 12.11
CA ILE A 640 8.78 -37.09 10.89
C ILE A 640 10.16 -37.75 10.88
N PHE A 641 10.20 -39.07 11.03
CA PHE A 641 11.42 -39.87 11.07
C PHE A 641 11.76 -40.39 9.68
N LEU A 642 13.01 -40.17 9.25
CA LEU A 642 13.53 -40.50 7.94
C LEU A 642 14.76 -41.43 8.06
N GLY A 643 14.69 -42.58 7.40
CA GLY A 643 15.81 -43.48 7.19
C GLY A 643 16.79 -42.96 6.12
N ARG A 644 18.02 -43.47 6.16
CA ARG A 644 19.05 -43.11 5.16
C ARG A 644 18.61 -43.51 3.75
N LEU A 645 18.96 -42.68 2.76
CA LEU A 645 18.79 -43.00 1.35
C LEU A 645 19.96 -43.87 0.87
N GLU A 646 19.66 -45.07 0.40
CA GLU A 646 20.65 -46.00 -0.16
C GLU A 646 20.66 -45.90 -1.69
N ASN A 647 21.79 -45.48 -2.28
CA ASN A 647 22.01 -45.41 -3.74
C ASN A 647 20.94 -44.63 -4.55
N LYS A 648 20.21 -43.71 -3.90
CA LYS A 648 19.12 -42.89 -4.48
C LYS A 648 19.39 -41.39 -4.40
N PHE A 649 20.66 -40.98 -4.39
CA PHE A 649 21.00 -39.56 -4.33
C PHE A 649 20.74 -38.89 -5.68
N ILE A 650 19.80 -37.94 -5.67
CA ILE A 650 19.50 -37.06 -6.81
C ILE A 650 20.15 -35.71 -6.53
N ALA A 651 20.70 -35.06 -7.56
CA ALA A 651 21.26 -33.73 -7.39
C ALA A 651 20.15 -32.71 -7.07
N GLU A 652 20.37 -31.88 -6.05
CA GLU A 652 19.40 -30.88 -5.59
C GLU A 652 18.91 -29.98 -6.72
N LYS A 653 19.82 -29.53 -7.60
CA LYS A 653 19.48 -28.70 -8.78
C LYS A 653 18.44 -29.36 -9.70
N ASP A 654 18.39 -30.69 -9.76
CA ASP A 654 17.50 -31.42 -10.65
C ASP A 654 16.15 -31.67 -9.95
N ILE A 655 16.15 -31.84 -8.62
CA ILE A 655 14.95 -31.81 -7.77
C ILE A 655 14.25 -30.44 -7.89
N ASP A 656 15.00 -29.35 -7.68
CA ASP A 656 14.47 -27.98 -7.74
C ASP A 656 13.85 -27.70 -9.12
N LYS A 657 14.49 -28.16 -10.20
CA LYS A 657 13.95 -28.04 -11.56
C LYS A 657 12.67 -28.85 -11.76
N GLU A 658 12.61 -30.07 -11.25
CA GLU A 658 11.42 -30.91 -11.34
C GLU A 658 10.22 -30.25 -10.64
N ILE A 659 10.42 -29.76 -9.42
CA ILE A 659 9.40 -29.07 -8.63
C ILE A 659 8.90 -27.84 -9.35
N LEU A 660 9.80 -26.97 -9.80
CA LEU A 660 9.41 -25.73 -10.47
C LEU A 660 8.70 -25.99 -11.80
N LYS A 661 9.02 -27.09 -12.49
CA LYS A 661 8.35 -27.49 -13.73
C LYS A 661 6.90 -27.92 -13.50
N VAL A 662 6.62 -28.61 -12.39
CA VAL A 662 5.26 -29.12 -12.06
C VAL A 662 4.51 -28.24 -11.05
N ARG A 663 5.11 -27.13 -10.62
CA ARG A 663 4.58 -26.30 -9.51
C ARG A 663 3.15 -25.82 -9.77
N ASP A 664 2.85 -25.30 -10.95
CA ASP A 664 1.50 -24.85 -11.29
C ASP A 664 0.48 -26.00 -11.22
N GLU A 665 0.85 -27.19 -11.73
CA GLU A 665 0.01 -28.40 -11.69
C GLU A 665 -0.26 -28.85 -10.24
N VAL A 666 0.79 -28.96 -9.42
CA VAL A 666 0.67 -29.41 -8.03
C VAL A 666 -0.07 -28.37 -7.18
N MET A 667 0.20 -27.07 -7.36
CA MET A 667 -0.54 -26.02 -6.64
C MET A 667 -2.02 -25.97 -7.06
N SER A 668 -2.34 -26.27 -8.32
CA SER A 668 -3.73 -26.43 -8.77
C SER A 668 -4.43 -27.61 -8.09
N TYR A 669 -3.73 -28.74 -7.95
CA TYR A 669 -4.21 -29.86 -7.13
C TYR A 669 -4.44 -29.45 -5.66
N VAL A 670 -3.48 -28.75 -5.05
CA VAL A 670 -3.58 -28.23 -3.67
C VAL A 670 -4.82 -27.35 -3.53
N VAL A 671 -5.05 -26.40 -4.43
CA VAL A 671 -6.24 -25.53 -4.42
C VAL A 671 -7.54 -26.34 -4.51
N SER A 672 -7.59 -27.35 -5.38
CA SER A 672 -8.76 -28.24 -5.45
C SER A 672 -9.00 -29.02 -4.15
N ARG A 673 -7.93 -29.47 -3.48
CA ARG A 673 -8.02 -30.10 -2.17
C ARG A 673 -8.46 -29.11 -1.08
N LEU A 674 -8.03 -27.86 -1.14
CA LEU A 674 -8.50 -26.80 -0.25
C LEU A 674 -10.02 -26.58 -0.38
N GLN A 675 -10.61 -26.63 -1.57
CA GLN A 675 -12.08 -26.59 -1.73
C GLN A 675 -12.77 -27.75 -0.99
N THR A 676 -12.20 -28.96 -1.07
CA THR A 676 -12.72 -30.14 -0.35
C THR A 676 -12.60 -29.94 1.16
N ILE A 677 -11.47 -29.43 1.64
CA ILE A 677 -11.25 -29.14 3.06
C ILE A 677 -12.26 -28.09 3.54
N ILE A 678 -12.43 -26.99 2.83
CA ILE A 678 -13.38 -25.91 3.17
C ILE A 678 -14.81 -26.46 3.25
N LYS A 679 -15.22 -27.30 2.31
CA LYS A 679 -16.51 -27.99 2.34
C LYS A 679 -16.69 -28.84 3.60
N ASN A 680 -15.65 -29.59 3.99
CA ASN A 680 -15.69 -30.42 5.19
C ASN A 680 -15.68 -29.59 6.48
N LEU A 681 -14.89 -28.52 6.53
CA LEU A 681 -14.90 -27.56 7.63
C LEU A 681 -16.30 -26.97 7.83
N LYS A 682 -16.98 -26.58 6.74
CA LYS A 682 -18.37 -26.10 6.76
C LYS A 682 -19.33 -27.16 7.26
N LYS A 683 -19.20 -28.40 6.78
CA LYS A 683 -20.04 -29.54 7.20
C LYS A 683 -19.86 -29.90 8.68
N ASN A 684 -18.66 -29.71 9.22
CA ASN A 684 -18.28 -30.11 10.57
C ASN A 684 -18.13 -28.92 11.54
N ASP A 685 -18.63 -27.73 11.19
CA ASP A 685 -18.45 -26.50 11.98
C ASP A 685 -19.06 -26.60 13.39
N ASP A 686 -20.20 -27.27 13.49
CA ASP A 686 -20.95 -27.53 14.73
C ASP A 686 -20.38 -28.68 15.57
N LYS A 687 -19.46 -29.47 15.01
CA LYS A 687 -18.87 -30.62 15.71
C LYS A 687 -17.80 -30.18 16.69
N THR A 688 -17.85 -30.75 17.88
CA THR A 688 -16.82 -30.58 18.92
C THR A 688 -16.10 -31.92 19.13
N PHE A 689 -14.77 -31.88 19.12
CA PHE A 689 -13.93 -33.05 19.34
C PHE A 689 -13.15 -32.90 20.65
N LYS A 690 -12.94 -34.00 21.37
CA LYS A 690 -12.02 -34.06 22.50
C LYS A 690 -10.62 -34.42 21.98
N HIS A 691 -9.61 -33.67 22.41
CA HIS A 691 -8.25 -33.79 21.87
C HIS A 691 -7.27 -34.30 22.93
N VAL A 692 -6.47 -35.30 22.57
CA VAL A 692 -5.35 -35.81 23.39
C VAL A 692 -4.03 -35.11 23.03
N PHE A 693 -3.94 -34.58 21.81
CA PHE A 693 -2.78 -33.87 21.29
C PHE A 693 -2.78 -32.42 21.79
N ARG A 694 -1.63 -31.94 22.31
CA ARG A 694 -1.57 -30.62 22.98
C ARG A 694 -1.88 -29.45 22.06
N ILE A 695 -1.45 -29.52 20.80
CA ILE A 695 -1.83 -28.52 19.78
C ILE A 695 -3.22 -28.88 19.26
N ALA A 696 -4.22 -28.62 20.10
CA ALA A 696 -5.61 -29.02 19.85
C ALA A 696 -6.17 -28.39 18.56
N ASP A 697 -5.79 -27.14 18.24
CA ASP A 697 -6.24 -26.46 17.01
C ASP A 697 -5.84 -27.24 15.74
N PHE A 698 -4.64 -27.82 15.74
CA PHE A 698 -4.16 -28.66 14.63
C PHE A 698 -4.95 -29.97 14.51
N ALA A 699 -5.23 -30.62 15.65
CA ALA A 699 -6.01 -31.85 15.68
C ALA A 699 -7.48 -31.60 15.28
N ASP A 700 -8.07 -30.51 15.78
CA ASP A 700 -9.45 -30.11 15.47
C ASP A 700 -9.62 -29.81 13.98
N PHE A 701 -8.71 -29.01 13.41
CA PHE A 701 -8.67 -28.77 11.97
C PHE A 701 -8.58 -30.06 11.17
N ALA A 702 -7.67 -30.97 11.53
CA ALA A 702 -7.51 -32.23 10.83
C ALA A 702 -8.80 -33.06 10.85
N LEU A 703 -9.45 -33.19 12.01
CA LEU A 703 -10.70 -33.94 12.17
C LEU A 703 -11.88 -33.29 11.43
N LYS A 704 -11.96 -31.95 11.43
CA LYS A 704 -13.00 -31.22 10.69
C LYS A 704 -12.74 -31.17 9.18
N SER A 705 -11.50 -31.34 8.74
CA SER A 705 -11.10 -31.30 7.32
C SER A 705 -11.50 -32.55 6.51
N VAL A 706 -11.98 -33.61 7.18
CA VAL A 706 -12.38 -34.89 6.55
C VAL A 706 -13.89 -35.12 6.62
N ASP A 707 -14.42 -35.90 5.68
CA ASP A 707 -15.86 -36.05 5.49
C ASP A 707 -16.48 -37.19 6.31
N SER A 708 -15.73 -38.27 6.53
CA SER A 708 -16.24 -39.53 7.10
C SER A 708 -15.85 -39.75 8.55
N GLU A 709 -16.75 -40.32 9.35
CA GLU A 709 -16.45 -40.71 10.74
C GLU A 709 -15.33 -41.75 10.83
N ILE A 710 -15.18 -42.60 9.82
CA ILE A 710 -14.12 -43.61 9.77
C ILE A 710 -12.75 -42.92 9.70
N GLU A 711 -12.60 -41.92 8.83
CA GLU A 711 -11.38 -41.12 8.76
C GLU A 711 -11.15 -40.33 10.05
N GLN A 712 -12.20 -39.76 10.65
CA GLN A 712 -12.09 -39.06 11.94
C GLN A 712 -11.57 -39.98 13.05
N ARG A 713 -12.06 -41.22 13.14
CA ARG A 713 -11.55 -42.22 14.10
C ARG A 713 -10.09 -42.60 13.81
N ALA A 714 -9.72 -42.77 12.55
CA ALA A 714 -8.34 -43.04 12.17
C ALA A 714 -7.40 -41.88 12.55
N LEU A 715 -7.82 -40.62 12.35
CA LEU A 715 -7.06 -39.44 12.77
C LEU A 715 -6.95 -39.32 14.30
N ASN A 716 -8.01 -39.62 15.05
CA ASN A 716 -7.94 -39.66 16.52
C ASN A 716 -6.92 -40.67 17.03
N ASN A 717 -6.87 -41.86 16.42
CA ASN A 717 -5.87 -42.88 16.75
C ASN A 717 -4.45 -42.40 16.40
N LEU A 718 -4.29 -41.75 15.23
CA LEU A 718 -3.04 -41.14 14.81
C LEU A 718 -2.53 -40.09 15.79
N PHE A 719 -3.39 -39.16 16.22
CA PHE A 719 -3.03 -38.12 17.20
C PHE A 719 -2.73 -38.68 18.58
N SER A 720 -3.42 -39.76 18.99
CA SER A 720 -3.12 -40.46 20.24
C SER A 720 -1.75 -41.13 20.20
N ALA A 721 -1.40 -41.75 19.07
CA ALA A 721 -0.08 -42.34 18.85
C ALA A 721 1.01 -41.26 18.77
N LEU A 722 0.72 -40.12 18.12
CA LEU A 722 1.64 -38.99 18.05
C LEU A 722 1.89 -38.37 19.44
N ALA A 723 0.86 -38.18 20.25
CA ALA A 723 1.00 -37.70 21.62
C ALA A 723 1.85 -38.64 22.48
N GLN A 724 1.76 -39.95 22.25
CA GLN A 724 2.64 -40.93 22.89
C GLN A 724 4.08 -40.79 22.42
N GLN A 725 4.32 -40.66 21.11
CA GLN A 725 5.65 -40.45 20.55
C GLN A 725 6.31 -39.17 21.08
N GLN A 726 5.55 -38.09 21.30
CA GLN A 726 6.07 -36.85 21.88
C GLN A 726 6.54 -37.03 23.33
N LYS A 727 5.82 -37.82 24.14
CA LYS A 727 6.22 -38.14 25.53
C LYS A 727 7.51 -38.97 25.57
N GLU A 728 7.61 -39.95 24.68
CA GLU A 728 8.84 -40.75 24.52
C GLU A 728 10.01 -39.86 24.08
N PHE A 729 9.76 -38.96 23.13
CA PHE A 729 10.74 -37.98 22.67
C PHE A 729 11.23 -37.04 23.79
N ALA A 730 10.34 -36.59 24.67
CA ALA A 730 10.68 -35.75 25.81
C ALA A 730 11.57 -36.46 26.85
N THR A 731 11.52 -37.79 26.89
CA THR A 731 12.17 -38.62 27.91
C THR A 731 13.39 -39.40 27.39
N GLN A 732 13.61 -39.44 26.08
CA GLN A 732 14.62 -40.26 25.38
C GLN A 732 16.07 -40.07 25.88
N ASP A 733 16.45 -38.85 26.29
CA ASP A 733 17.78 -38.51 26.81
C ASP A 733 17.72 -37.98 28.26
N ASP A 734 16.62 -38.21 28.98
CA ASP A 734 16.47 -37.73 30.35
C ASP A 734 17.23 -38.66 31.32
N ILE A 735 18.30 -38.11 31.91
CA ILE A 735 19.14 -38.82 32.88
C ILE A 735 18.35 -39.24 34.13
N ILE A 736 17.39 -38.43 34.59
CA ILE A 736 16.55 -38.75 35.76
C ILE A 736 15.61 -39.89 35.40
N TYR A 737 15.06 -39.90 34.19
CA TYR A 737 14.23 -41.01 33.75
C TYR A 737 15.03 -42.33 33.66
N THR A 738 16.22 -42.29 33.07
CA THR A 738 17.13 -43.44 32.98
C THR A 738 17.46 -43.99 34.37
N LEU A 739 17.87 -43.11 35.30
CA LEU A 739 18.16 -43.48 36.68
C LEU A 739 16.93 -44.02 37.41
N LEU A 740 15.76 -43.40 37.21
CA LEU A 740 14.52 -43.83 37.83
C LEU A 740 14.10 -45.23 37.37
N LYS A 741 14.23 -45.53 36.07
CA LYS A 741 13.97 -46.88 35.52
C LYS A 741 14.80 -47.95 36.23
N GLU A 742 16.08 -47.68 36.47
CA GLU A 742 16.98 -48.61 37.16
C GLU A 742 16.67 -48.70 38.66
N ILE A 743 16.33 -47.58 39.31
CA ILE A 743 15.94 -47.55 40.74
C ILE A 743 14.67 -48.37 40.97
N VAL A 744 13.66 -48.19 40.11
CA VAL A 744 12.35 -48.84 40.21
C VAL A 744 12.40 -50.29 39.73
N SER A 745 13.37 -50.66 38.88
CA SER A 745 13.59 -52.06 38.48
C SER A 745 14.02 -52.96 39.66
N ASN A 746 14.55 -52.37 40.74
CA ASN A 746 14.78 -53.09 41.98
C ASN A 746 13.47 -53.23 42.78
N LYS A 747 12.94 -54.46 42.88
CA LYS A 747 11.69 -54.77 43.60
C LYS A 747 11.64 -54.26 45.05
N SER A 748 12.78 -54.09 45.71
CA SER A 748 12.84 -53.54 47.07
C SER A 748 12.47 -52.04 47.16
N ASN A 749 12.46 -51.33 46.03
CA ASN A 749 12.11 -49.92 45.93
C ASN A 749 10.68 -49.69 45.45
N GLU A 750 9.96 -50.73 45.03
CA GLU A 750 8.55 -50.66 44.65
C GLU A 750 7.69 -50.30 45.87
N ASN A 751 6.82 -49.29 45.74
CA ASN A 751 5.99 -48.75 46.82
C ASN A 751 6.75 -48.23 48.08
N ARG A 752 8.08 -48.25 48.08
CA ARG A 752 8.89 -47.72 49.19
C ARG A 752 8.73 -46.19 49.25
N LYS A 753 8.50 -45.67 50.46
CA LYS A 753 8.40 -44.22 50.70
C LYS A 753 9.80 -43.66 50.94
N PHE A 754 10.20 -42.70 50.11
CA PHE A 754 11.45 -41.96 50.23
C PHE A 754 11.16 -40.52 50.65
N LEU A 755 11.91 -40.00 51.62
CA LEU A 755 12.05 -38.55 51.79
C LEU A 755 12.93 -37.97 50.68
N ALA A 756 12.75 -36.69 50.35
CA ALA A 756 13.54 -36.03 49.31
C ALA A 756 15.08 -36.23 49.46
N PRO A 757 15.69 -36.11 50.66
CA PRO A 757 17.13 -36.37 50.82
C PRO A 757 17.54 -37.83 50.64
N GLU A 758 16.66 -38.77 50.98
CA GLU A 758 16.90 -40.21 50.80
C GLU A 758 16.83 -40.57 49.32
N LEU A 759 15.82 -40.06 48.63
CA LEU A 759 15.66 -40.22 47.19
C LEU A 759 16.87 -39.65 46.44
N TYR A 760 17.35 -38.48 46.86
CA TYR A 760 18.55 -37.88 46.27
C TYR A 760 19.80 -38.76 46.44
N LYS A 761 19.96 -39.42 47.60
CA LYS A 761 21.05 -40.37 47.82
C LYS A 761 20.94 -41.62 46.93
N GLU A 762 19.74 -42.15 46.74
CA GLU A 762 19.52 -43.30 45.85
C GLU A 762 19.85 -42.96 44.39
N PHE A 763 19.38 -41.80 43.91
CA PHE A 763 19.74 -41.29 42.57
C PHE A 763 21.23 -41.06 42.43
N LYS A 764 21.88 -40.53 43.48
CA LYS A 764 23.33 -40.35 43.52
C LYS A 764 24.07 -41.67 43.35
N HIS A 765 23.72 -42.67 44.17
CA HIS A 765 24.34 -43.98 44.12
C HIS A 765 24.15 -44.65 42.75
N LYS A 766 22.92 -44.60 42.21
CA LYS A 766 22.64 -45.17 40.88
C LYS A 766 23.36 -44.42 39.76
N ALA A 767 23.55 -43.11 39.87
CA ALA A 767 24.33 -42.33 38.91
C ALA A 767 25.81 -42.71 38.92
N GLU A 768 26.40 -42.94 40.09
CA GLU A 768 27.77 -43.45 40.24
C GLU A 768 27.91 -44.87 39.67
N GLU A 769 26.94 -45.75 39.93
CA GLU A 769 26.90 -47.13 39.40
C GLU A 769 26.88 -47.18 37.86
N LEU A 770 26.20 -46.22 37.22
CA LEU A 770 26.05 -46.16 35.76
C LEU A 770 27.06 -45.22 35.08
N GLU A 771 28.05 -44.70 35.83
CA GLU A 771 29.05 -43.73 35.34
C GLU A 771 28.43 -42.43 34.76
N LEU A 772 27.26 -42.04 35.29
CA LEU A 772 26.50 -40.84 34.93
C LEU A 772 26.64 -39.71 35.97
N ASP A 773 27.46 -39.92 36.99
CA ASP A 773 27.67 -39.06 38.15
C ASP A 773 28.03 -37.61 37.76
N LYS A 774 28.96 -37.43 36.81
CA LYS A 774 29.37 -36.09 36.33
C LYS A 774 28.20 -35.30 35.76
N PHE A 775 27.34 -35.93 34.96
CA PHE A 775 26.17 -35.28 34.36
C PHE A 775 25.09 -35.01 35.41
N PHE A 776 24.83 -35.99 36.28
CA PHE A 776 23.86 -35.86 37.36
C PHE A 776 24.20 -34.69 38.31
N TYR A 777 25.46 -34.59 38.77
CA TYR A 777 25.90 -33.51 39.66
C TYR A 777 25.91 -32.14 39.01
N SER A 778 26.14 -32.07 37.69
CA SER A 778 26.17 -30.80 36.97
C SER A 778 24.82 -30.09 36.92
N ILE A 779 23.71 -30.85 37.06
CA ILE A 779 22.33 -30.34 36.93
C ILE A 779 21.58 -30.41 38.26
N TYR A 780 21.76 -31.46 39.05
CA TYR A 780 20.97 -31.74 40.25
C TYR A 780 21.81 -31.61 41.52
N SER A 781 22.04 -30.36 41.94
CA SER A 781 22.91 -30.04 43.09
C SER A 781 22.27 -30.29 44.46
N ASN A 782 20.95 -30.51 44.53
CA ASN A 782 20.24 -30.68 45.80
C ASN A 782 18.93 -31.50 45.64
N PRO A 783 18.37 -32.05 46.74
CA PRO A 783 17.15 -32.85 46.71
C PRO A 783 15.92 -32.15 46.11
N LYS A 784 15.82 -30.82 46.23
CA LYS A 784 14.69 -30.04 45.70
C LYS A 784 14.74 -29.96 44.18
N ALA A 785 15.92 -29.79 43.58
CA ALA A 785 16.10 -29.80 42.13
C ALA A 785 15.66 -31.15 41.54
N LEU A 786 16.11 -32.26 42.12
CA LEU A 786 15.71 -33.62 41.70
C LEU A 786 14.20 -33.84 41.78
N THR A 787 13.61 -33.56 42.96
CA THR A 787 12.18 -33.82 43.18
C THR A 787 11.29 -32.89 42.35
N THR A 788 11.74 -31.67 42.05
CA THR A 788 11.04 -30.76 41.13
C THR A 788 11.04 -31.34 39.71
N HIS A 789 12.19 -31.83 39.23
CA HIS A 789 12.30 -32.45 37.91
C HIS A 789 11.44 -33.72 37.79
N LEU A 790 11.45 -34.58 38.81
CA LEU A 790 10.59 -35.77 38.87
C LEU A 790 9.10 -35.43 38.75
N MET A 791 8.66 -34.34 39.37
CA MET A 791 7.27 -33.89 39.24
C MET A 791 6.99 -33.33 37.84
N ASN A 792 7.95 -32.67 37.21
CA ASN A 792 7.79 -32.14 35.85
C ASN A 792 7.65 -33.26 34.81
N ILE A 793 8.36 -34.38 34.95
CA ILE A 793 8.31 -35.50 33.99
C ILE A 793 7.25 -36.56 34.32
N GLN A 794 6.56 -36.44 35.45
CA GLN A 794 5.62 -37.44 35.98
C GLN A 794 4.55 -37.84 34.95
N SER A 795 3.98 -36.87 34.23
CA SER A 795 2.95 -37.11 33.21
C SER A 795 3.46 -37.90 32.01
N ASN A 796 4.75 -37.74 31.67
CA ASN A 796 5.36 -38.33 30.48
C ASN A 796 5.64 -39.81 30.67
N ILE A 797 6.01 -40.20 31.89
CA ILE A 797 6.40 -41.56 32.23
C ILE A 797 5.28 -42.36 32.92
N SER A 798 4.10 -41.74 33.10
CA SER A 798 2.96 -42.31 33.85
C SER A 798 2.42 -43.65 33.34
N LYS A 799 2.77 -44.07 32.12
CA LYS A 799 2.43 -45.39 31.57
C LYS A 799 3.43 -46.49 31.95
N GLU A 800 4.64 -46.11 32.36
CA GLU A 800 5.70 -47.05 32.74
C GLU A 800 5.95 -47.02 34.26
N ILE A 801 5.90 -45.83 34.87
CA ILE A 801 6.17 -45.59 36.28
C ILE A 801 5.17 -44.57 36.85
N ILE A 802 4.40 -44.98 37.86
CA ILE A 802 3.54 -44.07 38.63
C ILE A 802 4.37 -43.48 39.77
N ILE A 803 4.53 -42.16 39.80
CA ILE A 803 5.10 -41.45 40.95
C ILE A 803 3.97 -41.00 41.87
N ARG A 804 4.03 -41.34 43.16
CA ARG A 804 3.11 -40.84 44.19
C ARG A 804 3.84 -39.86 45.10
N ARG A 805 3.27 -38.68 45.29
CA ARG A 805 3.75 -37.67 46.23
C ARG A 805 2.74 -37.48 47.36
N GLN A 806 3.13 -37.80 48.59
CA GLN A 806 2.28 -37.68 49.77
C GLN A 806 2.87 -36.67 50.76
N LYS A 807 2.04 -35.80 51.32
CA LYS A 807 2.47 -34.84 52.35
C LYS A 807 2.65 -35.57 53.69
N GLY A 808 3.82 -35.43 54.30
CA GLY A 808 4.14 -35.97 55.62
C GLY A 808 3.92 -34.97 56.76
N HIS A 809 4.28 -35.36 57.99
CA HIS A 809 4.34 -34.43 59.12
C HIS A 809 5.50 -33.44 58.97
N GLY A 810 5.20 -32.14 59.16
CA GLY A 810 6.17 -31.04 59.08
C GLY A 810 6.71 -30.79 57.67
N ASN A 811 5.96 -30.07 56.83
CA ASN A 811 6.30 -29.56 55.48
C ASN A 811 7.11 -30.46 54.50
N ASN A 812 7.28 -31.74 54.81
CA ASN A 812 8.05 -32.72 54.05
C ASN A 812 7.12 -33.54 53.15
N TYR A 813 7.66 -34.01 52.03
CA TYR A 813 6.94 -34.86 51.08
C TYR A 813 7.63 -36.21 50.97
N PHE A 814 6.83 -37.28 50.97
CA PHE A 814 7.25 -38.63 50.64
C PHE A 814 6.98 -38.91 49.16
N TYR A 815 7.92 -39.59 48.53
CA TYR A 815 7.84 -40.03 47.14
C TYR A 815 7.89 -41.55 47.09
N SER A 816 7.00 -42.19 46.35
CA SER A 816 7.03 -43.63 46.09
C SER A 816 6.73 -43.91 44.62
N PHE A 817 7.17 -45.08 44.15
CA PHE A 817 7.12 -45.43 42.73
C PHE A 817 6.50 -46.81 42.55
N ILE A 818 5.69 -46.95 41.50
CA ILE A 818 5.09 -48.22 41.09
C ILE A 818 5.42 -48.42 39.62
N ARG A 819 5.94 -49.59 39.27
CA ARG A 819 6.16 -49.97 37.87
C ARG A 819 4.85 -50.48 37.31
N ILE A 820 4.45 -49.98 36.16
CA ILE A 820 3.34 -50.56 35.41
C ILE A 820 3.93 -51.70 34.57
N ASP A 821 3.44 -52.91 34.81
CA ASP A 821 3.82 -54.10 34.05
C ASP A 821 2.71 -54.38 33.04
N ASP A 822 2.97 -54.14 31.75
CA ASP A 822 2.01 -54.34 30.64
C ASP A 822 1.53 -55.80 30.52
N SER A 823 2.16 -56.74 31.24
CA SER A 823 1.78 -58.16 31.28
C SER A 823 0.84 -58.56 32.41
N LYS A 824 0.49 -57.66 33.35
CA LYS A 824 -0.45 -57.93 34.45
C LYS A 824 -1.66 -56.99 34.41
N PRO A 825 -2.88 -57.50 34.59
CA PRO A 825 -4.05 -56.64 34.76
C PRO A 825 -3.89 -55.80 36.02
N LEU A 826 -4.24 -54.51 35.92
CA LEU A 826 -4.32 -53.58 37.05
C LEU A 826 -5.15 -54.20 38.17
N SER A 827 -4.66 -54.11 39.41
CA SER A 827 -5.47 -54.49 40.56
C SER A 827 -6.70 -53.58 40.67
N PRO A 828 -7.81 -54.04 41.28
CA PRO A 828 -9.01 -53.21 41.45
C PRO A 828 -8.72 -51.86 42.13
N ASN A 829 -7.79 -51.83 43.10
CA ASN A 829 -7.38 -50.61 43.77
C ASN A 829 -6.61 -49.64 42.86
N GLU A 830 -5.76 -50.16 41.95
CA GLU A 830 -5.03 -49.35 40.97
C GLU A 830 -5.96 -48.79 39.89
N ALA A 831 -6.96 -49.58 39.47
CA ALA A 831 -8.00 -49.13 38.54
C ALA A 831 -8.88 -48.02 39.15
N VAL A 832 -9.25 -48.14 40.42
CA VAL A 832 -10.02 -47.13 41.17
C VAL A 832 -9.20 -45.86 41.40
N GLU A 833 -7.91 -45.96 41.76
CA GLU A 833 -7.05 -44.78 41.95
C GLU A 833 -6.74 -44.05 40.63
N MET A 834 -6.66 -44.76 39.50
CA MET A 834 -6.57 -44.13 38.17
C MET A 834 -7.85 -43.39 37.76
N LEU A 835 -8.98 -43.74 38.35
CA LEU A 835 -10.27 -43.06 38.19
C LEU A 835 -10.35 -41.80 39.08
N MET A 836 -9.88 -41.88 40.34
CA MET A 836 -9.91 -40.77 41.30
C MET A 836 -8.97 -39.60 40.96
N ASN A 837 -8.03 -39.78 40.03
CA ASN A 837 -7.15 -38.73 39.50
C ASN A 837 -7.70 -38.02 38.25
N ARG A 838 -8.92 -38.35 37.81
CA ARG A 838 -9.60 -37.73 36.65
C ARG A 838 -10.54 -36.60 37.09
N PRO A 839 -10.98 -35.72 36.18
CA PRO A 839 -12.02 -34.73 36.48
C PRO A 839 -13.30 -35.37 37.02
N VAL A 840 -14.01 -34.67 37.91
CA VAL A 840 -15.19 -35.16 38.65
C VAL A 840 -16.26 -35.75 37.72
N GLU A 841 -16.43 -35.19 36.52
CA GLU A 841 -17.39 -35.65 35.52
C GLU A 841 -17.09 -37.06 34.99
N GLU A 842 -15.81 -37.40 34.80
CA GLU A 842 -15.39 -38.75 34.36
C GLU A 842 -15.49 -39.78 35.49
N GLN A 843 -15.29 -39.35 36.73
CA GLN A 843 -15.53 -40.18 37.92
C GLN A 843 -17.02 -40.55 38.03
N THR A 844 -17.89 -39.57 37.81
CA THR A 844 -19.35 -39.73 37.89
C THR A 844 -19.84 -40.66 36.78
N GLN A 845 -19.38 -40.48 35.54
CA GLN A 845 -19.80 -41.30 34.40
C GLN A 845 -19.32 -42.75 34.52
N ALA A 846 -18.12 -42.98 35.05
CA ALA A 846 -17.64 -44.34 35.31
C ALA A 846 -18.39 -45.02 36.47
N TYR A 847 -18.77 -44.28 37.51
CA TYR A 847 -19.60 -44.77 38.60
C TYR A 847 -21.00 -45.17 38.12
N GLU A 848 -21.64 -44.33 37.29
CA GLU A 848 -22.94 -44.65 36.67
C GLU A 848 -22.86 -45.87 35.76
N THR A 849 -21.77 -46.03 35.00
CA THR A 849 -21.54 -47.20 34.14
C THR A 849 -21.29 -48.49 34.95
N TYR A 850 -20.78 -48.38 36.18
CA TYR A 850 -20.51 -49.51 37.06
C TYR A 850 -21.78 -49.95 37.82
N MET A 851 -22.62 -48.99 38.24
CA MET A 851 -23.91 -49.27 38.90
C MET A 851 -24.92 -49.97 37.99
N ASP A 852 -24.80 -49.83 36.67
CA ASP A 852 -25.70 -50.46 35.69
C ASP A 852 -25.39 -51.95 35.44
N LYS A 853 -24.30 -52.48 36.03
CA LYS A 853 -23.94 -53.90 35.98
C LYS A 853 -24.04 -54.51 37.37
N GLY A 854 -25.25 -54.95 37.73
CA GLY A 854 -25.48 -55.73 38.94
C GLY A 854 -24.60 -56.99 38.98
N GLY A 855 -23.61 -56.99 39.87
CA GLY A 855 -22.72 -58.12 40.11
C GLY A 855 -22.18 -58.05 41.54
N LYS A 856 -22.32 -59.16 42.27
CA LYS A 856 -21.97 -59.33 43.69
C LYS A 856 -20.45 -59.31 43.89
N ASP A 857 -19.90 -58.19 44.33
CA ASP A 857 -18.86 -58.12 45.36
C ASP A 857 -18.65 -56.64 45.70
N GLU A 858 -18.84 -56.31 46.99
CA GLU A 858 -18.77 -54.96 47.57
C GLU A 858 -17.35 -54.37 47.57
#